data_AF-A0A8S3YHI8-F1
#
_entry.id   AF-A0A8S3YHI8-F1
#
_cell.length_a   1.000
_cell.length_b   1.000
_cell.length_c   1.000
_cell.angle_alpha   90.00
_cell.angle_beta   90.00
_cell.angle_gamma   90.00
#
_symmetry.space_group_name_H-M   'P 1'
#
loop_
_entity.id
_entity.type
_entity.pdbx_description
1 polymer ?
#
loop_
_entity_poly.entity_id
_entity_poly.type
_entity_poly.pdbx_seq_one_letter_code
_entity_poly.pdbx_strand_id
1 'polypeptide(L)'
;MTRAPVRGSQSPKAGNNKQKRSPRGRLKAAAQKNSENHADMLRRGDDTTQLFPRFTPLLVTVTLWAIRVIYVLNPRNWWMVHPDEVYQSVEVAHIETFGYGFRTYDFTPTEPLSEDTTRYRQMELQAGMHALRSPLFPYFYVLVANICWLLALQVNPYMLWRVAHVTISSLLPLAVHHCVARLYRSWDKGCVSAILVATSTHLNVLGTHCLLHSFLAPFTFLALSLLADLSSADSLLVTVSQDSDAVKADQFHREMCTYNELNNNNDNSIKSFQKSDTKMKTELNTTKAKSPNGVQNQCDSRDNKTKTNSKLKQKVKTSCVAEQRHGEVTTASFIATLTCYVRPDVFLVYVTHFLVFPELRQFLVPRNCFSLFLGASGALAIGIGTDFWYYGWGEYSCLNWLNFNIISGFSYRIFGEMKWWFYPEKLFFHNYGVTILLLFVICLLPFQVLRTQIEKNSIDTIRDKESTNKTQAMNHKNSLRSCAVWTFLLLVYSLNKHKETRFIHDVITLMFISIADVLVNTKLHIKSQTTYNNLIRLILVVVFSNPRTEFVNDINECVKYISEQADVTGVFYDSNLFMTGGMSLLHQDVPVLSIVESGFYEFGPRSRKNYTQRSTTDVNDASDSINDVRVVKSINEFNRASNYIALANAPAVVRVIIRNPAYNYLVMRRDRKFVDVGFKEVISANSNATILLHEGDVLFHMNQYLEASERFYRAVTLNESLLHAYLPLQICYSKLGNWLCLLDCLLFNLTRTGHRATNTQ
;
A
#
# COMPACT_ATOMS: atom_id res chain seq x y z
N MET A 1 -32.54 20.75 -48.83
CA MET A 1 -31.69 21.94 -48.61
C MET A 1 -30.24 21.53 -48.77
N THR A 2 -29.65 22.02 -49.84
CA THR A 2 -28.36 21.70 -50.47
C THR A 2 -27.23 22.55 -49.91
N ARG A 3 -26.05 21.97 -49.66
CA ARG A 3 -24.73 22.59 -49.92
C ARG A 3 -23.60 21.58 -49.84
N ALA A 4 -23.02 21.28 -51.00
CA ALA A 4 -21.74 20.60 -51.18
C ALA A 4 -20.58 21.62 -51.12
N PRO A 5 -19.35 21.24 -50.71
CA PRO A 5 -18.19 22.10 -50.82
C PRO A 5 -17.45 21.89 -52.15
N VAL A 6 -17.10 23.02 -52.75
CA VAL A 6 -16.39 23.21 -54.02
C VAL A 6 -14.92 22.76 -53.90
N ARG A 7 -14.48 21.90 -54.83
CA ARG A 7 -13.06 21.60 -55.08
C ARG A 7 -12.41 22.76 -55.83
N GLY A 8 -11.50 23.48 -55.18
CA GLY A 8 -10.58 24.40 -55.84
C GLY A 8 -9.37 23.66 -56.39
N SER A 9 -9.26 23.57 -57.72
CA SER A 9 -8.07 23.11 -58.42
C SER A 9 -7.06 24.26 -58.55
N GLN A 10 -5.95 24.21 -57.81
CA GLN A 10 -4.79 25.07 -58.07
C GLN A 10 -3.76 24.29 -58.89
N SER A 11 -3.44 24.80 -60.08
CA SER A 11 -2.36 24.29 -60.92
C SER A 11 -0.99 24.73 -60.38
N PRO A 12 0.02 23.86 -60.28
CA PRO A 12 1.37 24.31 -59.98
C PRO A 12 2.08 24.75 -61.26
N LYS A 13 2.56 26.01 -61.26
CA LYS A 13 3.50 26.53 -62.26
C LYS A 13 4.83 25.78 -62.13
N ALA A 14 5.24 25.10 -63.20
CA ALA A 14 6.53 24.43 -63.32
C ALA A 14 7.64 25.46 -63.62
N GLY A 15 8.45 25.78 -62.61
CA GLY A 15 9.75 26.44 -62.78
C GLY A 15 10.84 25.41 -62.98
N ASN A 16 11.27 25.21 -64.22
CA ASN A 16 12.36 24.30 -64.59
C ASN A 16 13.72 24.97 -64.31
N ASN A 17 14.34 24.66 -63.18
CA ASN A 17 15.76 24.96 -62.93
C ASN A 17 16.49 23.65 -62.61
N LYS A 18 16.93 22.95 -63.66
CA LYS A 18 17.73 21.71 -63.56
C LYS A 18 19.17 22.06 -63.22
N GLN A 19 19.47 22.26 -61.93
CA GLN A 19 20.83 22.07 -61.43
C GLN A 19 21.15 20.56 -61.44
N LYS A 20 22.15 20.17 -62.25
CA LYS A 20 22.74 18.81 -62.26
C LYS A 20 23.38 18.52 -60.89
N ARG A 21 22.59 18.03 -59.93
CA ARG A 21 23.12 17.45 -58.69
C ARG A 21 23.76 16.10 -58.99
N SER A 22 24.95 15.88 -58.44
CA SER A 22 25.73 14.66 -58.70
C SER A 22 24.99 13.39 -58.25
N PRO A 23 25.15 12.25 -58.94
CA PRO A 23 24.45 10.99 -58.64
C PRO A 23 24.65 10.49 -57.21
N ARG A 24 25.81 10.79 -56.59
CA ARG A 24 26.13 10.41 -55.20
C ARG A 24 25.25 11.11 -54.16
N GLY A 25 24.80 12.34 -54.42
CA GLY A 25 23.90 13.06 -53.51
C GLY A 25 22.48 12.47 -53.46
N ARG A 26 22.00 11.91 -54.58
CA ARG A 26 20.68 11.26 -54.65
C ARG A 26 20.62 9.94 -53.90
N LEU A 27 21.70 9.14 -53.94
CA LEU A 27 21.77 7.86 -53.21
C LEU A 27 21.79 8.06 -51.69
N LYS A 28 22.54 9.03 -51.18
CA LYS A 28 22.54 9.33 -49.73
C LYS A 28 21.20 9.90 -49.25
N ALA A 29 20.60 10.81 -50.02
CA ALA A 29 19.28 11.35 -49.68
C ALA A 29 18.17 10.28 -49.75
N ALA A 30 18.25 9.33 -50.69
CA ALA A 30 17.31 8.21 -50.78
C ALA A 30 17.49 7.20 -49.63
N ALA A 31 18.73 6.87 -49.26
CA ALA A 31 19.01 6.00 -48.12
C ALA A 31 18.56 6.62 -46.79
N GLN A 32 18.79 7.92 -46.60
CA GLN A 32 18.33 8.64 -45.42
C GLN A 32 16.80 8.74 -45.37
N LYS A 33 16.15 9.04 -46.52
CA LYS A 33 14.69 9.06 -46.60
C LYS A 33 14.06 7.68 -46.40
N ASN A 34 14.71 6.61 -46.85
CA ASN A 34 14.25 5.24 -46.59
C ASN A 34 14.44 4.83 -45.13
N SER A 35 15.54 5.26 -44.48
CA SER A 35 15.74 5.08 -43.03
C SER A 35 14.70 5.85 -42.21
N GLU A 36 14.43 7.11 -42.56
CA GLU A 36 13.38 7.91 -41.92
C GLU A 36 11.99 7.30 -42.14
N ASN A 37 11.65 6.91 -43.38
CA ASN A 37 10.38 6.26 -43.67
C ASN A 37 10.23 4.90 -42.97
N HIS A 38 11.31 4.13 -42.82
CA HIS A 38 11.29 2.86 -42.09
C HIS A 38 11.15 3.08 -40.57
N ALA A 39 11.78 4.12 -40.02
CA ALA A 39 11.59 4.52 -38.63
C ALA A 39 10.17 5.06 -38.37
N ASP A 40 9.60 5.80 -39.33
CA ASP A 40 8.23 6.31 -39.27
C ASP A 40 7.19 5.20 -39.48
N MET A 41 7.48 4.18 -40.31
CA MET A 41 6.66 2.97 -40.43
C MET A 41 6.71 2.10 -39.18
N LEU A 42 7.88 1.93 -38.55
CA LEU A 42 7.97 1.21 -37.27
C LEU A 42 7.24 1.97 -36.16
N ARG A 43 7.24 3.31 -36.19
CA ARG A 43 6.42 4.14 -35.27
C ARG A 43 4.93 4.07 -35.57
N ARG A 44 4.50 3.99 -36.84
CA ARG A 44 3.08 3.93 -37.22
C ARG A 44 2.48 2.52 -37.20
N GLY A 45 3.30 1.48 -37.34
CA GLY A 45 2.86 0.08 -37.31
C GLY A 45 2.26 -0.33 -35.97
N ASP A 46 2.78 0.22 -34.87
CA ASP A 46 2.29 -0.08 -33.51
C ASP A 46 0.96 0.59 -33.15
N ASP A 47 0.57 1.67 -33.81
CA ASP A 47 -0.68 2.39 -33.49
C ASP A 47 -1.94 1.69 -34.06
N THR A 48 -1.81 0.78 -35.02
CA THR A 48 -2.97 0.10 -35.65
C THR A 48 -3.42 -1.18 -34.93
N THR A 49 -2.69 -1.65 -33.92
CA THR A 49 -2.99 -2.93 -33.24
C THR A 49 -3.41 -2.79 -31.77
N GLN A 50 -3.38 -1.58 -31.21
CA GLN A 50 -3.83 -1.32 -29.84
C GLN A 50 -5.31 -1.68 -29.70
N LEU A 51 -5.62 -2.60 -28.79
CA LEU A 51 -7.00 -3.02 -28.51
C LEU A 51 -7.80 -1.89 -27.86
N PHE A 52 -7.13 -1.05 -27.08
CA PHE A 52 -7.78 -0.01 -26.28
C PHE A 52 -7.26 1.39 -26.63
N PRO A 53 -8.13 2.40 -26.72
CA PRO A 53 -7.68 3.77 -26.92
C PRO A 53 -6.85 4.29 -25.73
N ARG A 54 -5.98 5.26 -25.99
CA ARG A 54 -5.02 5.79 -24.99
C ARG A 54 -5.68 6.41 -23.74
N PHE A 55 -6.95 6.82 -23.82
CA PHE A 55 -7.67 7.37 -22.66
C PHE A 55 -8.31 6.30 -21.77
N THR A 56 -8.25 5.01 -22.14
CA THR A 56 -8.92 3.92 -21.41
C THR A 56 -8.56 3.86 -19.93
N PRO A 57 -7.27 3.89 -19.51
CA PRO A 57 -6.91 3.80 -18.09
C PRO A 57 -7.49 4.97 -17.28
N LEU A 58 -7.46 6.18 -17.85
CA LEU A 58 -8.04 7.36 -17.22
C LEU A 58 -9.56 7.23 -17.09
N LEU A 59 -10.25 6.80 -18.15
CA LEU A 59 -11.70 6.58 -18.13
C LEU A 59 -12.09 5.55 -17.06
N VAL A 60 -11.36 4.44 -16.97
CA VAL A 60 -11.58 3.39 -15.96
C VAL A 60 -11.37 3.95 -14.55
N THR A 61 -10.28 4.68 -14.31
CA THR A 61 -10.01 5.33 -13.01
C THR A 61 -11.08 6.35 -12.64
N VAL A 62 -11.49 7.23 -13.56
CA VAL A 62 -12.54 8.24 -13.30
C VAL A 62 -13.89 7.58 -13.03
N THR A 63 -14.23 6.53 -13.79
CA THR A 63 -15.48 5.77 -13.58
C THR A 63 -15.47 5.10 -12.21
N LEU A 64 -14.37 4.43 -11.85
CA LEU A 64 -14.19 3.81 -10.55
C LEU A 64 -14.29 4.83 -9.42
N TRP A 65 -13.60 5.96 -9.56
CA TRP A 65 -13.64 7.07 -8.63
C TRP A 65 -15.07 7.56 -8.42
N ALA A 66 -15.81 7.83 -9.49
CA ALA A 66 -17.21 8.26 -9.39
C ALA A 66 -18.07 7.23 -8.66
N ILE A 67 -17.96 5.94 -9.01
CA ILE A 67 -18.69 4.85 -8.36
C ILE A 67 -18.38 4.81 -6.86
N ARG A 68 -17.09 4.83 -6.48
CA ARG A 68 -16.69 4.74 -5.08
C ARG A 68 -17.07 6.00 -4.30
N VAL A 69 -16.97 7.20 -4.89
CA VAL A 69 -17.42 8.45 -4.26
C VAL A 69 -18.93 8.42 -4.03
N ILE A 70 -19.74 8.07 -5.04
CA ILE A 70 -21.19 7.91 -4.88
C ILE A 70 -21.50 6.87 -3.79
N TYR A 71 -20.75 5.77 -3.76
CA TYR A 71 -20.89 4.74 -2.75
C TYR A 71 -20.63 5.26 -1.34
N VAL A 72 -19.50 5.95 -1.09
CA VAL A 72 -19.17 6.46 0.25
C VAL A 72 -19.97 7.70 0.65
N LEU A 73 -20.55 8.44 -0.30
CA LEU A 73 -21.47 9.54 -0.01
C LEU A 73 -22.85 9.04 0.42
N ASN A 74 -23.22 7.79 0.12
CA ASN A 74 -24.49 7.23 0.56
C ASN A 74 -24.50 7.07 2.10
N PRO A 75 -25.44 7.70 2.83
CA PRO A 75 -25.51 7.63 4.29
C PRO A 75 -25.59 6.22 4.88
N ARG A 76 -26.16 5.26 4.14
CA ARG A 76 -26.20 3.84 4.55
C ARG A 76 -24.81 3.21 4.58
N ASN A 77 -23.91 3.73 3.75
CA ASN A 77 -22.57 3.21 3.60
C ASN A 77 -21.53 3.97 4.42
N TRP A 78 -21.88 5.13 4.99
CA TRP A 78 -21.00 5.95 5.85
C TRP A 78 -20.37 5.13 6.98
N TRP A 79 -21.03 4.04 7.34
CA TRP A 79 -20.72 3.26 8.51
C TRP A 79 -20.44 1.77 8.26
N MET A 80 -20.33 1.35 7.00
CA MET A 80 -19.57 0.14 6.67
C MET A 80 -18.10 0.44 6.88
N VAL A 81 -17.69 0.56 8.13
CA VAL A 81 -16.31 0.79 8.49
C VAL A 81 -15.91 -0.44 9.29
N HIS A 82 -14.93 -1.18 8.78
CA HIS A 82 -14.36 -2.24 9.58
C HIS A 82 -13.83 -1.57 10.87
N PRO A 83 -14.08 -2.11 12.07
CA PRO A 83 -13.48 -1.68 13.34
C PRO A 83 -12.12 -0.97 13.22
N ASP A 84 -11.23 -1.69 12.59
CA ASP A 84 -9.85 -1.32 12.39
C ASP A 84 -9.67 -0.07 11.53
N GLU A 85 -10.54 0.23 10.58
CA GLU A 85 -10.46 1.47 9.81
C GLU A 85 -10.78 2.70 10.68
N VAL A 86 -11.82 2.59 11.50
CA VAL A 86 -12.22 3.62 12.47
C VAL A 86 -11.06 3.85 13.43
N TYR A 87 -10.68 2.79 14.15
CA TYR A 87 -9.84 2.90 15.33
C TYR A 87 -8.33 2.92 15.02
N GLN A 88 -7.91 2.57 13.79
CA GLN A 88 -6.50 2.64 13.38
C GLN A 88 -6.14 3.91 12.60
N SER A 89 -7.09 4.79 12.27
CA SER A 89 -6.74 6.00 11.53
C SER A 89 -7.69 7.16 11.72
N VAL A 90 -8.99 6.91 11.56
CA VAL A 90 -9.99 7.96 11.51
C VAL A 90 -10.25 8.57 12.89
N GLU A 91 -10.37 7.75 13.93
CA GLU A 91 -10.50 8.22 15.32
C GLU A 91 -9.25 8.94 15.80
N VAL A 92 -8.07 8.47 15.39
CA VAL A 92 -6.81 9.13 15.70
C VAL A 92 -6.76 10.51 15.04
N ALA A 93 -7.14 10.62 13.77
CA ALA A 93 -7.26 11.90 13.09
C ALA A 93 -8.30 12.81 13.75
N HIS A 94 -9.41 12.24 14.23
CA HIS A 94 -10.43 12.96 14.99
C HIS A 94 -9.88 13.54 16.29
N ILE A 95 -9.14 12.75 17.08
CA ILE A 95 -8.45 13.23 18.28
C ILE A 95 -7.52 14.39 17.95
N GLU A 96 -6.74 14.25 16.88
CA GLU A 96 -5.77 15.28 16.52
C GLU A 96 -6.44 16.57 16.05
N THR A 97 -7.62 16.46 15.44
CA THR A 97 -8.38 17.57 14.85
C THR A 97 -9.29 18.28 15.87
N PHE A 98 -10.00 17.52 16.71
CA PHE A 98 -11.05 18.02 17.61
C PHE A 98 -10.68 17.94 19.09
N GLY A 99 -9.57 17.29 19.43
CA GLY A 99 -9.08 17.17 20.80
C GLY A 99 -9.80 16.12 21.65
N TYR A 100 -10.67 15.30 21.05
CA TYR A 100 -11.31 14.17 21.72
C TYR A 100 -11.53 12.97 20.79
N GLY A 101 -11.63 11.79 21.40
CA GLY A 101 -11.95 10.54 20.71
C GLY A 101 -11.30 9.31 21.32
N PHE A 102 -11.24 8.22 20.55
CA PHE A 102 -10.68 6.95 21.00
C PHE A 102 -9.30 6.66 20.41
N ARG A 103 -8.32 6.39 21.28
CA ARG A 103 -6.95 6.00 20.89
C ARG A 103 -6.73 4.53 21.20
N THR A 104 -6.41 3.77 20.15
CA THR A 104 -6.02 2.37 20.28
C THR A 104 -4.56 2.24 20.72
N TYR A 105 -4.22 1.09 21.29
CA TYR A 105 -2.85 0.76 21.69
C TYR A 105 -1.84 0.90 20.53
N ASP A 106 -2.28 0.75 19.27
CA ASP A 106 -1.47 0.98 18.07
C ASP A 106 -0.87 2.38 18.00
N PHE A 107 -1.51 3.37 18.63
CA PHE A 107 -1.12 4.78 18.64
C PHE A 107 -0.85 5.32 20.05
N THR A 108 -0.68 4.46 21.05
CA THR A 108 -0.31 4.91 22.39
C THR A 108 1.21 4.87 22.55
N PRO A 109 1.85 5.95 23.05
CA PRO A 109 3.28 5.95 23.33
C PRO A 109 3.65 4.98 24.45
N THR A 110 4.94 4.66 24.53
CA THR A 110 5.52 3.97 25.69
C THR A 110 5.60 4.96 26.84
N GLU A 111 4.63 4.89 27.73
CA GLU A 111 4.67 5.68 28.95
C GLU A 111 5.45 4.90 30.02
N PRO A 112 6.28 5.59 30.83
CA PRO A 112 6.91 4.94 31.97
C PRO A 112 5.82 4.37 32.88
N LEU A 113 6.02 3.15 33.33
CA LEU A 113 5.11 2.48 34.26
C LEU A 113 4.98 3.33 35.53
N SER A 114 3.85 4.00 35.68
CA SER A 114 3.44 4.68 36.91
C SER A 114 2.65 3.72 37.80
N GLU A 115 2.57 3.98 39.11
CA GLU A 115 1.74 3.21 40.04
C GLU A 115 0.26 3.15 39.61
N ASP A 116 -0.21 4.18 38.89
CA ASP A 116 -1.58 4.27 38.36
C ASP A 116 -1.81 3.49 37.06
N THR A 117 -0.78 2.84 36.51
CA THR A 117 -0.89 2.10 35.25
C THR A 117 -1.69 0.82 35.46
N THR A 118 -2.79 0.66 34.73
CA THR A 118 -3.63 -0.54 34.83
C THR A 118 -2.81 -1.80 34.51
N ARG A 119 -3.10 -2.91 35.19
CA ARG A 119 -2.43 -4.20 34.94
C ARG A 119 -2.58 -4.63 33.47
N TYR A 120 -3.71 -4.31 32.85
CA TYR A 120 -3.93 -4.55 31.43
C TYR A 120 -2.94 -3.76 30.56
N ARG A 121 -2.75 -2.47 30.84
CA ARG A 121 -1.74 -1.66 30.15
C ARG A 121 -0.31 -2.17 30.39
N GLN A 122 0.00 -2.64 31.59
CA GLN A 122 1.29 -3.28 31.86
C GLN A 122 1.50 -4.52 30.98
N MET A 123 0.48 -5.36 30.82
CA MET A 123 0.52 -6.53 29.94
C MET A 123 0.67 -6.13 28.47
N GLU A 124 -0.04 -5.11 28.00
CA GLU A 124 0.11 -4.55 26.65
C GLU A 124 1.55 -4.06 26.41
N LEU A 125 2.11 -3.28 27.33
CA LEU A 125 3.47 -2.75 27.20
C LEU A 125 4.51 -3.88 27.20
N GLN A 126 4.35 -4.88 28.08
CA GLN A 126 5.18 -6.08 28.10
C GLN A 126 5.05 -6.91 26.82
N ALA A 127 3.87 -6.90 26.19
CA ALA A 127 3.61 -7.55 24.92
C ALA A 127 4.11 -6.75 23.70
N GLY A 128 4.61 -5.53 23.90
CA GLY A 128 5.01 -4.64 22.80
C GLY A 128 3.83 -4.01 22.05
N MET A 129 2.64 -3.93 22.67
CA MET A 129 1.43 -3.31 22.10
C MET A 129 1.44 -1.79 22.30
N HIS A 130 2.38 -1.12 21.66
CA HIS A 130 2.49 0.35 21.66
C HIS A 130 3.13 0.80 20.36
N ALA A 131 2.77 2.02 19.92
CA ALA A 131 3.34 2.66 18.74
C ALA A 131 3.53 1.68 17.56
N LEU A 132 2.52 0.87 17.23
CA LEU A 132 2.60 -0.16 16.20
C LEU A 132 2.39 0.41 14.80
N ARG A 133 1.97 1.67 14.69
CA ARG A 133 1.60 2.32 13.43
C ARG A 133 2.13 3.73 13.34
N SER A 134 2.57 4.11 12.15
CA SER A 134 3.02 5.49 11.93
C SER A 134 1.83 6.48 11.95
N PRO A 135 1.96 7.65 12.58
CA PRO A 135 0.94 8.70 12.61
C PRO A 135 0.79 9.44 11.27
N LEU A 136 1.66 9.16 10.28
CA LEU A 136 1.60 9.75 8.95
C LEU A 136 0.24 9.59 8.27
N PHE A 137 -0.42 8.44 8.44
CA PHE A 137 -1.72 8.18 7.82
C PHE A 137 -2.87 8.96 8.49
N PRO A 138 -3.01 8.97 9.83
CA PRO A 138 -3.90 9.92 10.51
C PRO A 138 -3.64 11.39 10.14
N TYR A 139 -2.38 11.82 10.06
CA TYR A 139 -2.03 13.20 9.72
C TYR A 139 -2.42 13.60 8.29
N PHE A 140 -2.49 12.66 7.36
CA PHE A 140 -3.11 12.93 6.06
C PHE A 140 -4.57 13.40 6.21
N TYR A 141 -5.36 12.77 7.09
CA TYR A 141 -6.75 13.18 7.34
C TYR A 141 -6.85 14.53 8.08
N VAL A 142 -5.94 14.78 9.03
CA VAL A 142 -5.83 16.10 9.68
C VAL A 142 -5.56 17.19 8.65
N LEU A 143 -4.63 16.96 7.72
CA LEU A 143 -4.35 17.88 6.62
C LEU A 143 -5.60 18.14 5.75
N VAL A 144 -6.35 17.08 5.41
CA VAL A 144 -7.59 17.21 4.62
C VAL A 144 -8.65 18.04 5.38
N ALA A 145 -8.81 17.84 6.69
CA ALA A 145 -9.72 18.62 7.52
C ALA A 145 -9.30 20.10 7.55
N ASN A 146 -8.02 20.38 7.78
CA ASN A 146 -7.46 21.72 7.77
C ASN A 146 -7.69 22.44 6.44
N ILE A 147 -7.49 21.76 5.30
CA ILE A 147 -7.78 22.32 3.98
C ILE A 147 -9.27 22.68 3.85
N CYS A 148 -10.18 21.82 4.32
CA CYS A 148 -11.61 22.09 4.23
C CYS A 148 -12.05 23.25 5.12
N TRP A 149 -11.45 23.39 6.31
CA TRP A 149 -11.67 24.55 7.17
C TRP A 149 -11.13 25.84 6.57
N LEU A 150 -9.95 25.80 5.94
CA LEU A 150 -9.43 26.94 5.18
C LEU A 150 -10.37 27.37 4.04
N LEU A 151 -11.14 26.42 3.49
CA LEU A 151 -12.16 26.67 2.47
C LEU A 151 -13.56 26.94 3.04
N ALA A 152 -13.71 27.03 4.36
CA ALA A 152 -14.99 27.21 5.07
C ALA A 152 -16.07 26.16 4.71
N LEU A 153 -15.67 24.93 4.37
CA LEU A 153 -16.59 23.84 4.06
C LEU A 153 -17.08 23.18 5.34
N GLN A 154 -18.39 23.30 5.63
CA GLN A 154 -19.04 22.62 6.75
C GLN A 154 -19.50 21.22 6.34
N VAL A 155 -18.55 20.29 6.31
CA VAL A 155 -18.79 18.89 5.92
C VAL A 155 -18.44 17.98 7.10
N ASN A 156 -19.21 16.92 7.31
CA ASN A 156 -18.88 15.90 8.31
C ASN A 156 -17.45 15.37 8.04
N PRO A 157 -16.54 15.40 9.02
CA PRO A 157 -15.13 15.05 8.84
C PRO A 157 -14.95 13.59 8.40
N TYR A 158 -15.76 12.66 8.90
CA TYR A 158 -15.69 11.25 8.51
C TYR A 158 -16.01 11.07 7.03
N MET A 159 -17.05 11.74 6.53
CA MET A 159 -17.40 11.69 5.11
C MET A 159 -16.29 12.29 4.25
N LEU A 160 -15.75 13.43 4.68
CA LEU A 160 -14.65 14.11 4.00
C LEU A 160 -13.40 13.22 3.89
N TRP A 161 -12.97 12.62 5.01
CA TRP A 161 -11.80 11.74 5.04
C TRP A 161 -11.98 10.50 4.17
N ARG A 162 -13.19 9.93 4.14
CA ARG A 162 -13.51 8.81 3.25
C ARG A 162 -13.48 9.19 1.79
N VAL A 163 -14.02 10.35 1.42
CA VAL A 163 -13.96 10.85 0.04
C VAL A 163 -12.51 11.08 -0.38
N ALA A 164 -11.68 11.66 0.50
CA ALA A 164 -10.26 11.86 0.25
C ALA A 164 -9.51 10.52 0.09
N HIS A 165 -9.77 9.55 0.98
CA HIS A 165 -9.23 8.20 0.91
C HIS A 165 -9.58 7.52 -0.41
N VAL A 166 -10.87 7.47 -0.74
CA VAL A 166 -11.39 6.85 -1.96
C VAL A 166 -10.80 7.51 -3.20
N THR A 167 -10.59 8.82 -3.17
CA THR A 167 -9.96 9.55 -4.27
C THR A 167 -8.56 9.02 -4.56
N ILE A 168 -7.77 8.81 -3.51
CA ILE A 168 -6.41 8.25 -3.65
C ILE A 168 -6.45 6.78 -4.01
N SER A 169 -7.25 5.96 -3.33
CA SER A 169 -7.34 4.52 -3.59
C SER A 169 -7.88 4.21 -5.00
N SER A 170 -8.65 5.12 -5.60
CA SER A 170 -9.15 5.01 -6.99
C SER A 170 -8.07 5.24 -8.03
N LEU A 171 -6.88 5.74 -7.67
CA LEU A 171 -5.73 5.86 -8.57
C LEU A 171 -5.03 4.51 -8.83
N LEU A 172 -5.40 3.45 -8.09
CA LEU A 172 -4.80 2.12 -8.22
C LEU A 172 -4.81 1.58 -9.67
N PRO A 173 -5.92 1.61 -10.44
CA PRO A 173 -5.92 1.12 -11.82
C PRO A 173 -4.94 1.87 -12.72
N LEU A 174 -4.79 3.18 -12.54
CA LEU A 174 -3.84 4.00 -13.30
C LEU A 174 -2.39 3.66 -12.95
N ALA A 175 -2.09 3.52 -11.66
CA ALA A 175 -0.77 3.10 -11.19
C ALA A 175 -0.41 1.69 -11.70
N VAL A 176 -1.36 0.75 -11.64
CA VAL A 176 -1.22 -0.61 -12.18
C VAL A 176 -1.01 -0.57 -13.69
N HIS A 177 -1.79 0.24 -14.43
CA HIS A 177 -1.60 0.41 -15.87
C HIS A 177 -0.17 0.84 -16.19
N HIS A 178 0.34 1.90 -15.55
CA HIS A 178 1.70 2.38 -15.79
C HIS A 178 2.76 1.35 -15.39
N CYS A 179 2.56 0.63 -14.27
CA CYS A 179 3.45 -0.43 -13.83
C CYS A 179 3.54 -1.56 -14.87
N VAL A 180 2.39 -2.08 -15.30
CA VAL A 180 2.29 -3.18 -16.27
C VAL A 180 2.74 -2.75 -17.67
N ALA A 181 2.34 -1.56 -18.13
CA ALA A 181 2.73 -1.07 -19.45
C ALA A 181 4.25 -0.95 -19.58
N ARG A 182 4.95 -0.57 -18.50
CA ARG A 182 6.41 -0.50 -18.47
C ARG A 182 7.07 -1.86 -18.28
N LEU A 183 6.62 -2.67 -17.32
CA LEU A 183 7.20 -4.00 -17.05
C LEU A 183 7.03 -4.97 -18.23
N TYR A 184 5.87 -4.96 -18.88
CA TYR A 184 5.54 -5.86 -19.99
C TYR A 184 5.70 -5.22 -21.36
N ARG A 185 6.08 -3.93 -21.42
CA ARG A 185 6.20 -3.16 -22.67
C ARG A 185 4.95 -3.27 -23.55
N SER A 186 3.77 -3.30 -22.93
CA SER A 186 2.50 -3.54 -23.60
C SER A 186 1.38 -2.68 -23.00
N TRP A 187 0.88 -1.76 -23.82
CA TRP A 187 -0.23 -0.87 -23.49
C TRP A 187 -1.52 -1.65 -23.17
N ASP A 188 -1.83 -2.65 -23.99
CA ASP A 188 -3.06 -3.44 -23.86
C ASP A 188 -3.09 -4.24 -22.56
N LYS A 189 -1.95 -4.86 -22.16
CA LYS A 189 -1.82 -5.56 -20.88
C LYS A 189 -2.07 -4.61 -19.70
N GLY A 190 -1.54 -3.40 -19.78
CA GLY A 190 -1.80 -2.35 -18.78
C GLY A 190 -3.28 -1.99 -18.71
N CYS A 191 -3.94 -1.81 -19.86
CA CYS A 191 -5.38 -1.48 -19.91
C CYS A 191 -6.25 -2.60 -19.34
N VAL A 192 -6.02 -3.85 -19.74
CA VAL A 192 -6.77 -5.01 -19.20
C VAL A 192 -6.52 -5.16 -17.70
N SER A 193 -5.28 -4.99 -17.24
CA SER A 193 -4.98 -5.04 -15.79
C SER A 193 -5.74 -3.97 -15.02
N ALA A 194 -5.76 -2.73 -15.52
CA ALA A 194 -6.51 -1.64 -14.90
C ALA A 194 -8.02 -1.93 -14.83
N ILE A 195 -8.60 -2.46 -15.92
CA ILE A 195 -10.02 -2.86 -15.96
C ILE A 195 -10.28 -3.93 -14.91
N LEU A 196 -9.50 -5.02 -14.90
CA LEU A 196 -9.70 -6.13 -13.96
C LEU A 196 -9.59 -5.67 -12.51
N VAL A 197 -8.57 -4.87 -12.18
CA VAL A 197 -8.38 -4.29 -10.86
C VAL A 197 -9.54 -3.38 -10.45
N ALA A 198 -10.02 -2.52 -11.36
CA ALA A 198 -11.16 -1.64 -11.11
C ALA A 198 -12.48 -2.39 -10.95
N THR A 199 -12.64 -3.53 -11.61
CA THR A 199 -13.85 -4.35 -11.51
C THR A 199 -13.83 -5.32 -10.32
N SER A 200 -12.66 -5.60 -9.74
CA SER A 200 -12.52 -6.53 -8.62
C SER A 200 -13.36 -6.13 -7.41
N THR A 201 -14.28 -6.99 -7.01
CA THR A 201 -15.16 -6.77 -5.85
C THR A 201 -14.37 -6.63 -4.56
N HIS A 202 -13.36 -7.48 -4.33
CA HIS A 202 -12.50 -7.38 -3.15
C HIS A 202 -11.75 -6.05 -3.09
N LEU A 203 -11.13 -5.62 -4.20
CA LEU A 203 -10.38 -4.36 -4.24
C LEU A 203 -11.31 -3.15 -4.15
N ASN A 204 -12.56 -3.27 -4.61
CA ASN A 204 -13.57 -2.22 -4.48
C ASN A 204 -14.07 -2.08 -3.05
N VAL A 205 -14.42 -3.18 -2.39
CA VAL A 205 -14.76 -3.18 -0.98
C VAL A 205 -13.61 -2.57 -0.19
N LEU A 206 -12.41 -3.16 -0.27
CA LEU A 206 -11.22 -2.67 0.45
C LEU A 206 -10.82 -1.23 0.09
N GLY A 207 -11.09 -0.79 -1.14
CA GLY A 207 -10.80 0.57 -1.60
C GLY A 207 -11.80 1.64 -1.14
N THR A 208 -13.02 1.25 -0.73
CA THR A 208 -14.04 2.15 -0.14
C THR A 208 -13.92 2.30 1.37
N HIS A 209 -13.13 1.42 1.97
CA HIS A 209 -12.77 1.34 3.36
C HIS A 209 -11.52 2.16 3.63
N CYS A 210 -11.42 2.84 4.78
CA CYS A 210 -10.27 3.69 5.14
C CYS A 210 -9.02 2.87 5.52
N LEU A 211 -8.69 1.86 4.73
CA LEU A 211 -7.61 0.91 5.00
C LEU A 211 -6.28 1.42 4.49
N LEU A 212 -5.28 1.39 5.35
CA LEU A 212 -3.91 1.73 4.99
C LEU A 212 -3.41 1.00 3.73
N HIS A 213 -3.87 -0.24 3.54
CA HIS A 213 -3.50 -1.12 2.44
C HIS A 213 -3.95 -0.57 1.09
N SER A 214 -5.22 -0.20 0.96
CA SER A 214 -5.79 0.34 -0.27
C SER A 214 -5.33 1.77 -0.55
N PHE A 215 -5.04 2.55 0.51
CA PHE A 215 -4.44 3.87 0.38
C PHE A 215 -3.02 3.83 -0.20
N LEU A 216 -2.17 2.92 0.29
CA LEU A 216 -0.77 2.85 -0.12
C LEU A 216 -0.55 2.13 -1.45
N ALA A 217 -1.45 1.22 -1.84
CA ALA A 217 -1.28 0.41 -3.05
C ALA A 217 -1.02 1.23 -4.35
N PRO A 218 -1.74 2.32 -4.66
CA PRO A 218 -1.42 3.16 -5.82
C PRO A 218 0.04 3.66 -5.81
N PHE A 219 0.54 4.06 -4.64
CA PHE A 219 1.92 4.53 -4.48
C PHE A 219 2.93 3.40 -4.62
N THR A 220 2.61 2.21 -4.12
CA THR A 220 3.45 1.00 -4.30
C THR A 220 3.62 0.65 -5.77
N PHE A 221 2.53 0.58 -6.53
CA PHE A 221 2.61 0.28 -7.97
C PHE A 221 3.19 1.44 -8.78
N LEU A 222 3.00 2.70 -8.36
CA LEU A 222 3.65 3.85 -8.98
C LEU A 222 5.17 3.82 -8.77
N ALA A 223 5.65 3.51 -7.57
CA ALA A 223 7.07 3.37 -7.30
C ALA A 223 7.70 2.24 -8.14
N LEU A 224 7.04 1.07 -8.20
CA LEU A 224 7.47 -0.02 -9.09
C LEU A 224 7.48 0.40 -10.57
N SER A 225 6.50 1.22 -10.99
CA SER A 225 6.42 1.74 -12.35
C SER A 225 7.56 2.69 -12.69
N LEU A 226 7.89 3.63 -11.79
CA LEU A 226 9.01 4.57 -11.96
C LEU A 226 10.35 3.82 -12.02
N LEU A 227 10.52 2.77 -11.21
CA LEU A 227 11.67 1.89 -11.29
C LEU A 227 11.67 1.14 -12.64
N ALA A 228 10.55 0.59 -13.10
CA ALA A 228 10.51 -0.15 -14.35
C ALA A 228 10.89 0.69 -15.60
N ASP A 229 10.49 1.97 -15.65
CA ASP A 229 10.71 2.84 -16.82
C ASP A 229 12.20 2.97 -17.16
N LEU A 230 13.00 3.16 -16.12
CA LEU A 230 14.41 3.48 -16.20
C LEU A 230 15.27 2.31 -16.74
N SER A 231 14.79 1.06 -16.61
CA SER A 231 15.48 -0.11 -17.18
C SER A 231 15.36 -0.14 -18.70
N SER A 232 14.27 0.39 -19.26
CA SER A 232 14.05 0.41 -20.70
C SER A 232 14.99 1.38 -21.42
N ALA A 233 15.28 2.54 -20.82
CA ALA A 233 16.11 3.58 -21.41
C ALA A 233 17.58 3.16 -21.60
N ASP A 234 18.14 2.35 -20.69
CA ASP A 234 19.53 1.88 -20.79
C ASP A 234 19.74 0.95 -21.98
N SER A 235 18.75 0.10 -22.27
CA SER A 235 18.82 -0.79 -23.42
C SER A 235 18.93 -0.02 -24.74
N LEU A 236 18.34 1.18 -24.82
CA LEU A 236 18.38 2.06 -25.99
C LEU A 236 19.74 2.80 -26.10
N LEU A 237 20.31 3.24 -24.97
CA LEU A 237 21.61 3.92 -24.96
C LEU A 237 22.75 2.99 -25.37
N VAL A 238 22.71 1.72 -24.94
CA VAL A 238 23.71 0.72 -25.33
C VAL A 238 23.64 0.42 -26.83
N THR A 239 22.44 0.29 -27.39
CA THR A 239 22.28 0.06 -28.85
C THR A 239 22.77 1.23 -29.68
N VAL A 240 22.45 2.48 -29.28
CA VAL A 240 22.95 3.67 -29.99
C VAL A 240 24.48 3.79 -29.93
N SER A 241 25.10 3.40 -28.81
CA SER A 241 26.57 3.38 -28.70
C SER A 241 27.18 2.31 -29.61
N GLN A 242 26.61 1.11 -29.64
CA GLN A 242 27.09 0.01 -30.48
C GLN A 242 26.92 0.32 -31.97
N ASP A 243 25.80 0.92 -32.39
CA ASP A 243 25.62 1.38 -33.77
C ASP A 243 26.58 2.51 -34.12
N SER A 244 26.88 3.41 -33.18
CA SER A 244 27.93 4.44 -33.38
C SER A 244 29.29 3.82 -33.67
N ASP A 245 29.66 2.78 -32.92
CA ASP A 245 30.97 2.15 -33.05
C ASP A 245 31.02 1.19 -34.24
N ALA A 246 29.89 0.55 -34.59
CA ALA A 246 29.74 -0.20 -35.83
C ALA A 246 29.78 0.71 -37.07
N VAL A 247 29.17 1.89 -37.02
CA VAL A 247 29.24 2.89 -38.10
C VAL A 247 30.65 3.48 -38.21
N LYS A 248 31.34 3.72 -37.10
CA LYS A 248 32.76 4.12 -37.13
C LYS A 248 33.65 3.01 -37.66
N ALA A 249 33.38 1.75 -37.30
CA ALA A 249 34.12 0.60 -37.80
C ALA A 249 33.88 0.41 -39.30
N ASP A 250 32.65 0.54 -39.78
CA ASP A 250 32.31 0.49 -41.21
C ASP A 250 32.91 1.70 -41.96
N GLN A 251 32.89 2.89 -41.37
CA GLN A 251 33.53 4.06 -41.96
C GLN A 251 35.06 3.88 -42.04
N PHE A 252 35.69 3.40 -40.98
CA PHE A 252 37.11 3.07 -40.95
C PHE A 252 37.45 1.98 -41.98
N HIS A 253 36.61 0.95 -42.10
CA HIS A 253 36.81 -0.12 -43.07
C HIS A 253 36.68 0.39 -44.51
N ARG A 254 35.72 1.28 -44.80
CA ARG A 254 35.60 1.95 -46.10
C ARG A 254 36.79 2.85 -46.40
N GLU A 255 37.26 3.63 -45.42
CA GLU A 255 38.45 4.48 -45.59
C GLU A 255 39.70 3.62 -45.85
N MET A 256 39.83 2.47 -45.17
CA MET A 256 40.92 1.51 -45.39
C MET A 256 40.82 0.81 -46.75
N CYS A 257 39.63 0.43 -47.21
CA CYS A 257 39.42 -0.13 -48.55
C CYS A 257 39.71 0.91 -49.65
N THR A 258 39.32 2.17 -49.45
CA THR A 258 39.60 3.25 -50.41
C THR A 258 41.11 3.55 -50.48
N TYR A 259 41.82 3.43 -49.35
CA TYR A 259 43.27 3.56 -49.31
C TYR A 259 43.97 2.40 -50.05
N ASN A 260 43.49 1.16 -49.89
CA ASN A 260 44.04 0.01 -50.63
C ASN A 260 43.75 0.05 -52.13
N GLU A 261 42.60 0.60 -52.57
CA GLU A 261 42.32 0.81 -54.00
C GLU A 261 43.19 1.92 -54.63
N LEU A 262 43.61 2.93 -53.84
CA LEU A 262 44.56 3.94 -54.30
C LEU A 262 46.01 3.41 -54.33
N ASN A 263 46.36 2.50 -53.42
CA ASN A 263 47.71 1.94 -53.35
C ASN A 263 47.95 0.82 -54.39
N ASN A 264 46.91 0.05 -54.75
CA ASN A 264 47.00 -0.98 -55.80
C ASN A 264 47.08 -0.42 -57.23
N ASN A 265 46.91 0.89 -57.44
CA ASN A 265 47.08 1.52 -58.76
C ASN A 265 48.49 2.09 -59.00
N ASN A 266 49.43 1.93 -58.06
CA ASN A 266 50.81 2.44 -58.19
C ASN A 266 51.90 1.37 -58.26
N ASP A 267 51.57 0.08 -58.18
CA ASP A 267 52.56 -1.01 -58.28
C ASP A 267 52.75 -1.51 -59.72
N ASN A 268 53.20 -0.60 -60.58
CA ASN A 268 53.80 -0.95 -61.87
C ASN A 268 54.91 0.02 -62.26
N SER A 269 55.83 0.35 -61.35
CA SER A 269 57.18 0.74 -61.79
C SER A 269 58.21 0.68 -60.64
N ILE A 270 59.33 0.03 -60.97
CA ILE A 270 60.69 0.30 -60.47
C ILE A 270 61.21 -0.62 -59.35
N LYS A 271 62.14 -1.45 -59.82
CA LYS A 271 63.09 -2.30 -59.10
C LYS A 271 64.13 -1.46 -58.34
N SER A 272 64.70 -2.12 -57.32
CA SER A 272 66.07 -1.99 -56.80
C SER A 272 66.50 -0.65 -56.18
N PHE A 273 66.78 -0.65 -54.88
CA PHE A 273 68.17 -0.60 -54.38
C PHE A 273 68.28 -0.93 -52.89
N GLN A 274 69.43 -1.50 -52.53
CA GLN A 274 69.81 -2.09 -51.24
C GLN A 274 70.13 -1.10 -50.12
N LYS A 275 69.94 -1.60 -48.89
CA LYS A 275 70.73 -1.44 -47.63
C LYS A 275 71.58 -0.17 -47.45
N SER A 276 71.37 0.51 -46.31
CA SER A 276 72.23 0.37 -45.12
C SER A 276 71.77 1.25 -43.96
N ASP A 277 72.10 0.80 -42.75
CA ASP A 277 71.88 1.41 -41.43
C ASP A 277 72.47 2.83 -41.29
N THR A 278 71.97 3.64 -40.35
CA THR A 278 72.63 3.95 -39.06
C THR A 278 71.94 5.15 -38.35
N LYS A 279 71.93 5.06 -37.02
CA LYS A 279 71.48 5.98 -35.95
C LYS A 279 71.82 7.49 -36.13
N MET A 280 71.01 8.30 -35.44
CA MET A 280 71.40 9.20 -34.32
C MET A 280 71.01 10.69 -34.47
N LYS A 281 70.16 11.12 -33.52
CA LYS A 281 70.04 12.39 -32.77
C LYS A 281 70.14 13.79 -33.44
N THR A 282 69.44 14.68 -32.73
CA THR A 282 69.75 16.08 -32.35
C THR A 282 69.15 17.21 -33.20
N GLU A 283 68.15 17.84 -32.57
CA GLU A 283 67.99 19.28 -32.30
C GLU A 283 68.40 20.37 -33.32
N LEU A 284 67.56 21.41 -33.24
CA LEU A 284 67.87 22.84 -33.22
C LEU A 284 67.59 23.66 -34.50
N ASN A 285 66.50 24.42 -34.38
CA ASN A 285 66.35 25.86 -34.58
C ASN A 285 66.79 26.56 -35.88
N THR A 286 65.80 27.33 -36.39
CA THR A 286 65.91 28.68 -37.00
C THR A 286 66.60 28.75 -38.37
N THR A 287 66.10 29.44 -39.39
CA THR A 287 65.61 30.82 -39.46
C THR A 287 64.73 31.05 -40.70
N LYS A 288 63.96 32.15 -40.60
CA LYS A 288 63.17 32.84 -41.62
C LYS A 288 63.84 32.97 -43.00
N ALA A 289 63.05 32.79 -44.05
CA ALA A 289 63.14 33.62 -45.25
C ALA A 289 61.73 33.91 -45.79
N LYS A 290 61.40 35.20 -45.88
CA LYS A 290 60.22 35.73 -46.54
C LYS A 290 60.40 35.60 -48.05
N SER A 291 59.35 35.22 -48.77
CA SER A 291 59.08 35.78 -50.10
C SER A 291 57.56 35.76 -50.37
N PRO A 292 57.01 36.85 -50.94
CA PRO A 292 55.59 37.00 -51.21
C PRO A 292 55.25 36.48 -52.60
N ASN A 293 54.05 35.93 -52.77
CA ASN A 293 53.10 36.28 -53.84
C ASN A 293 51.99 35.24 -53.96
N GLY A 294 50.75 35.75 -54.03
CA GLY A 294 49.71 35.26 -54.92
C GLY A 294 49.21 33.84 -54.72
N VAL A 295 48.02 33.72 -54.11
CA VAL A 295 46.76 33.38 -54.81
C VAL A 295 45.75 33.03 -53.73
N GLN A 296 44.74 33.89 -53.64
CA GLN A 296 43.65 33.83 -52.68
C GLN A 296 42.62 32.80 -53.15
N ASN A 297 42.77 31.54 -52.72
CA ASN A 297 41.70 30.55 -52.79
C ASN A 297 40.94 30.54 -51.46
N GLN A 298 39.95 31.43 -51.37
CA GLN A 298 38.96 31.49 -50.32
C GLN A 298 37.80 30.53 -50.68
N CYS A 299 37.96 29.23 -50.42
CA CYS A 299 36.85 28.27 -50.41
C CYS A 299 36.94 27.35 -49.18
N ASP A 300 35.81 27.27 -48.48
CA ASP A 300 35.35 26.18 -47.62
C ASP A 300 36.02 25.95 -46.25
N SER A 301 36.02 26.98 -45.39
CA SER A 301 36.21 26.83 -43.92
C SER A 301 34.90 26.85 -43.11
N ARG A 302 33.72 26.84 -43.77
CA ARG A 302 32.40 26.90 -43.10
C ARG A 302 31.90 25.55 -42.54
N ASP A 303 32.46 24.41 -42.94
CA ASP A 303 31.96 23.08 -42.55
C ASP A 303 32.47 22.53 -41.20
N ASN A 304 33.48 23.17 -40.58
CA ASN A 304 33.99 22.72 -39.27
C ASN A 304 33.24 23.34 -38.07
N LYS A 305 32.53 24.46 -38.23
CA LYS A 305 31.72 25.08 -37.16
C LYS A 305 30.40 24.34 -36.91
N THR A 306 29.86 23.63 -37.90
CA THR A 306 28.62 22.85 -37.76
C THR A 306 28.82 21.55 -36.98
N LYS A 307 29.98 20.89 -37.09
CA LYS A 307 30.30 19.65 -36.34
C LYS A 307 30.55 19.88 -34.85
N THR A 308 31.06 21.04 -34.47
CA THR A 308 31.27 21.40 -33.05
C THR A 308 29.94 21.69 -32.34
N ASN A 309 29.02 22.35 -33.02
CA ASN A 309 27.68 22.62 -32.48
C ASN A 309 26.81 21.36 -32.32
N SER A 310 26.96 20.35 -33.19
CA SER A 310 26.20 19.09 -33.04
C SER A 310 26.67 18.26 -31.85
N LYS A 311 27.99 18.18 -31.60
CA LYS A 311 28.56 17.53 -30.41
C LYS A 311 28.13 18.22 -29.12
N LEU A 312 28.11 19.55 -29.10
CA LEU A 312 27.65 20.32 -27.94
C LEU A 312 26.16 20.08 -27.66
N LYS A 313 25.30 20.11 -28.70
CA LYS A 313 23.86 19.81 -28.55
C LYS A 313 23.61 18.39 -28.07
N GLN A 314 24.38 17.40 -28.54
CA GLN A 314 24.28 16.02 -28.08
C GLN A 314 24.69 15.89 -26.61
N LYS A 315 25.79 16.54 -26.19
CA LYS A 315 26.26 16.55 -24.80
C LYS A 315 25.23 17.19 -23.84
N VAL A 316 24.61 18.29 -24.25
CA VAL A 316 23.55 18.97 -23.47
C VAL A 316 22.33 18.06 -23.32
N LYS A 317 21.89 17.39 -24.41
CA LYS A 317 20.75 16.46 -24.35
C LYS A 317 21.02 15.26 -23.45
N THR A 318 22.24 14.72 -23.44
CA THR A 318 22.60 13.61 -22.55
C THR A 318 22.67 14.01 -21.08
N SER A 319 23.09 15.24 -20.76
CA SER A 319 23.11 15.73 -19.36
C SER A 319 21.70 15.89 -18.81
N CYS A 320 20.80 16.50 -19.58
CA CYS A 320 19.41 16.72 -19.17
C CYS A 320 18.67 15.39 -18.88
N VAL A 321 18.87 14.38 -19.73
CA VAL A 321 18.27 13.04 -19.53
C VAL A 321 18.85 12.34 -18.29
N ALA A 322 20.14 12.53 -18.00
CA ALA A 322 20.75 11.96 -16.80
C ALA A 322 20.19 12.60 -15.51
N GLU A 323 20.02 13.92 -15.49
CA GLU A 323 19.45 14.65 -14.34
C GLU A 323 17.99 14.25 -14.07
N GLN A 324 17.16 14.19 -15.12
CA GLN A 324 15.77 13.74 -15.00
C GLN A 324 15.70 12.32 -14.40
N ARG A 325 16.58 11.43 -14.86
CA ARG A 325 16.68 10.06 -14.35
C ARG A 325 17.03 10.00 -12.87
N HIS A 326 17.99 10.80 -12.42
CA HIS A 326 18.33 10.85 -10.99
C HIS A 326 17.12 11.31 -10.15
N GLY A 327 16.35 12.28 -10.64
CA GLY A 327 15.11 12.72 -9.99
C GLY A 327 14.04 11.63 -9.90
N GLU A 328 13.83 10.87 -10.99
CA GLU A 328 12.87 9.75 -11.01
C GLU A 328 13.28 8.62 -10.05
N VAL A 329 14.57 8.24 -10.02
CA VAL A 329 15.10 7.23 -9.06
C VAL A 329 14.91 7.69 -7.62
N THR A 330 15.27 8.94 -7.31
CA THR A 330 15.13 9.50 -5.97
C THR A 330 13.67 9.54 -5.54
N THR A 331 12.76 9.94 -6.43
CA THR A 331 11.32 9.96 -6.17
C THR A 331 10.77 8.55 -5.95
N ALA A 332 11.13 7.59 -6.80
CA ALA A 332 10.69 6.21 -6.66
C ALA A 332 11.17 5.58 -5.36
N SER A 333 12.44 5.81 -4.98
CA SER A 333 12.99 5.33 -3.71
C SER A 333 12.34 6.00 -2.51
N PHE A 334 12.06 7.30 -2.58
CA PHE A 334 11.36 8.02 -1.53
C PHE A 334 9.96 7.43 -1.29
N ILE A 335 9.17 7.26 -2.36
CA ILE A 335 7.83 6.68 -2.27
C ILE A 335 7.91 5.24 -1.74
N ALA A 336 8.82 4.42 -2.28
CA ALA A 336 8.98 3.04 -1.86
C ALA A 336 9.31 2.93 -0.36
N THR A 337 10.33 3.66 0.09
CA THR A 337 10.74 3.67 1.49
C THR A 337 9.65 4.21 2.41
N LEU A 338 8.92 5.27 2.01
CA LEU A 338 7.81 5.79 2.80
C LEU A 338 6.67 4.77 2.91
N THR A 339 6.31 4.08 1.81
CA THR A 339 5.30 3.01 1.86
C THR A 339 5.72 1.84 2.75
N CYS A 340 7.01 1.45 2.72
CA CYS A 340 7.55 0.42 3.62
C CYS A 340 7.59 0.88 5.08
N TYR A 341 7.88 2.16 5.34
CA TYR A 341 7.90 2.68 6.70
C TYR A 341 6.51 2.65 7.33
N VAL A 342 5.51 3.13 6.58
CA VAL A 342 4.12 3.18 7.03
C VAL A 342 3.52 1.77 7.10
N ARG A 343 3.90 0.87 6.18
CA ARG A 343 3.41 -0.51 6.10
C ARG A 343 4.57 -1.48 5.82
N PRO A 344 5.21 -2.04 6.87
CA PRO A 344 6.41 -2.86 6.73
C PRO A 344 6.26 -4.12 5.87
N ASP A 345 5.07 -4.72 5.81
CA ASP A 345 4.84 -5.92 4.99
C ASP A 345 4.90 -5.67 3.48
N VAL A 346 4.74 -4.41 3.03
CA VAL A 346 4.93 -4.02 1.61
C VAL A 346 6.39 -4.20 1.17
N PHE A 347 7.33 -4.24 2.11
CA PHE A 347 8.73 -4.58 1.82
C PHE A 347 8.84 -5.92 1.07
N LEU A 348 8.03 -6.92 1.43
CA LEU A 348 8.01 -8.21 0.74
C LEU A 348 7.60 -8.06 -0.72
N VAL A 349 6.63 -7.18 -1.02
CA VAL A 349 6.22 -6.90 -2.40
C VAL A 349 7.41 -6.38 -3.21
N TYR A 350 8.13 -5.37 -2.72
CA TYR A 350 9.30 -4.86 -3.43
C TYR A 350 10.40 -5.93 -3.58
N VAL A 351 10.79 -6.59 -2.49
CA VAL A 351 11.85 -7.60 -2.50
C VAL A 351 11.55 -8.71 -3.50
N THR A 352 10.34 -9.28 -3.48
CA THR A 352 9.97 -10.33 -4.41
C THR A 352 10.00 -9.84 -5.87
N HIS A 353 9.60 -8.60 -6.15
CA HIS A 353 9.75 -8.03 -7.50
C HIS A 353 11.21 -7.87 -7.92
N PHE A 354 12.09 -7.34 -7.06
CA PHE A 354 13.52 -7.22 -7.35
C PHE A 354 14.21 -8.59 -7.54
N LEU A 355 13.76 -9.61 -6.79
CA LEU A 355 14.26 -10.97 -6.95
C LEU A 355 13.78 -11.61 -8.25
N VAL A 356 12.54 -11.37 -8.68
CA VAL A 356 11.97 -12.09 -9.83
C VAL A 356 12.20 -11.35 -11.16
N PHE A 357 12.24 -10.03 -11.16
CA PHE A 357 12.45 -9.20 -12.36
C PHE A 357 13.90 -8.67 -12.43
N PRO A 358 14.78 -9.29 -13.23
CA PRO A 358 16.18 -8.86 -13.36
C PRO A 358 16.32 -7.44 -13.92
N GLU A 359 15.32 -6.94 -14.63
CA GLU A 359 15.24 -5.56 -15.12
C GLU A 359 15.31 -4.56 -13.95
N LEU A 360 14.71 -4.90 -12.80
CA LEU A 360 14.78 -4.08 -11.59
C LEU A 360 16.13 -4.20 -10.88
N ARG A 361 16.90 -5.27 -11.08
CA ARG A 361 18.23 -5.41 -10.44
C ARG A 361 19.26 -4.44 -10.98
N GLN A 362 19.04 -3.90 -12.19
CA GLN A 362 19.88 -2.86 -12.78
C GLN A 362 19.90 -1.56 -11.96
N PHE A 363 18.97 -1.37 -11.01
CA PHE A 363 18.99 -0.23 -10.09
C PHE A 363 20.04 -0.32 -9.00
N LEU A 364 20.55 -1.53 -8.70
CA LEU A 364 21.61 -1.73 -7.70
C LEU A 364 23.01 -1.40 -8.26
N VAL A 365 23.09 -0.78 -9.44
CA VAL A 365 24.35 -0.29 -10.01
C VAL A 365 24.82 0.95 -9.23
N PRO A 366 26.12 1.06 -8.89
CA PRO A 366 26.68 2.15 -8.07
C PRO A 366 26.25 3.57 -8.47
N ARG A 367 26.01 3.81 -9.77
CA ARG A 367 25.56 5.11 -10.29
C ARG A 367 24.21 5.58 -9.71
N ASN A 368 23.29 4.66 -9.45
CA ASN A 368 21.96 4.98 -8.93
C ASN A 368 21.91 4.92 -7.40
N CYS A 369 22.90 4.30 -6.75
CA CYS A 369 22.93 4.11 -5.30
C CYS A 369 22.82 5.43 -4.53
N PHE A 370 23.46 6.51 -5.00
CA PHE A 370 23.36 7.83 -4.37
C PHE A 370 21.92 8.38 -4.42
N SER A 371 21.26 8.30 -5.59
CA SER A 371 19.86 8.76 -5.75
C SER A 371 18.87 7.93 -4.94
N LEU A 372 19.07 6.60 -4.91
CA LEU A 372 18.29 5.69 -4.07
C LEU A 372 18.47 6.03 -2.59
N PHE A 373 19.72 6.17 -2.13
CA PHE A 373 20.05 6.54 -0.76
C PHE A 373 19.40 7.88 -0.38
N LEU A 374 19.53 8.91 -1.21
CA LEU A 374 18.94 10.22 -0.93
C LEU A 374 17.41 10.15 -0.76
N GLY A 375 16.73 9.43 -1.65
CA GLY A 375 15.28 9.25 -1.58
C GLY A 375 14.86 8.46 -0.34
N ALA A 376 15.54 7.34 -0.06
CA ALA A 376 15.28 6.50 1.10
C ALA A 376 15.53 7.24 2.42
N SER A 377 16.65 7.96 2.53
CA SER A 377 16.99 8.77 3.72
C SER A 377 15.97 9.87 3.96
N GLY A 378 15.52 10.56 2.90
CA GLY A 378 14.47 11.58 3.03
C GLY A 378 13.15 11.01 3.56
N ALA A 379 12.72 9.86 3.04
CA ALA A 379 11.50 9.19 3.49
C ALA A 379 11.62 8.65 4.93
N LEU A 380 12.76 8.06 5.29
CA LEU A 380 13.03 7.60 6.65
C LEU A 380 13.07 8.76 7.64
N ALA A 381 13.69 9.88 7.28
CA ALA A 381 13.75 11.07 8.13
C ALA A 381 12.34 11.61 8.41
N ILE A 382 11.44 11.61 7.41
CA ILE A 382 10.02 11.99 7.61
C ILE A 382 9.30 10.99 8.51
N GLY A 383 9.45 9.69 8.25
CA GLY A 383 8.84 8.64 9.07
C GLY A 383 9.27 8.73 10.53
N ILE A 384 10.58 8.69 10.76
CA ILE A 384 11.20 8.77 12.10
C ILE A 384 10.87 10.10 12.78
N GLY A 385 10.93 11.21 12.06
CA GLY A 385 10.60 12.53 12.62
C GLY A 385 9.14 12.62 13.05
N THR A 386 8.24 11.99 12.29
CA THR A 386 6.80 11.94 12.62
C THR A 386 6.53 11.07 13.84
N ASP A 387 7.16 9.89 13.90
CA ASP A 387 7.07 8.99 15.05
C ASP A 387 7.68 9.64 16.31
N PHE A 388 8.84 10.29 16.19
CA PHE A 388 9.48 11.04 17.27
C PHE A 388 8.57 12.14 17.82
N TRP A 389 7.93 12.91 16.94
CA TRP A 389 7.06 14.00 17.35
C TRP A 389 5.78 13.50 18.04
N TYR A 390 5.24 12.38 17.56
CA TYR A 390 3.97 11.85 18.07
C TYR A 390 4.13 10.95 19.30
N TYR A 391 5.13 10.06 19.32
CA TYR A 391 5.36 9.08 20.39
C TYR A 391 6.46 9.49 21.39
N GLY A 392 7.42 10.30 20.96
CA GLY A 392 8.61 10.66 21.76
C GLY A 392 9.90 9.97 21.28
N TRP A 393 10.99 10.19 22.02
CA TRP A 393 12.31 9.65 21.68
C TRP A 393 12.38 8.12 21.80
N GLY A 394 12.91 7.46 20.76
CA GLY A 394 13.23 6.03 20.78
C GLY A 394 12.13 5.10 20.27
N GLU A 395 10.96 5.65 19.92
CA GLU A 395 9.84 4.88 19.39
C GLU A 395 9.84 4.88 17.86
N TYR A 396 9.87 3.68 17.26
CA TYR A 396 9.87 3.51 15.81
C TYR A 396 8.81 2.49 15.41
N SER A 397 7.74 2.96 14.76
CA SER A 397 6.55 2.15 14.52
C SER A 397 6.83 0.92 13.67
N CYS A 398 7.70 1.05 12.68
CA CYS A 398 8.07 -0.07 11.81
C CYS A 398 8.82 -1.18 12.57
N LEU A 399 9.66 -0.82 13.55
CA LEU A 399 10.39 -1.79 14.39
C LEU A 399 9.47 -2.42 15.43
N ASN A 400 8.60 -1.63 16.06
CA ASN A 400 7.62 -2.12 17.02
C ASN A 400 6.63 -3.08 16.34
N TRP A 401 6.17 -2.74 15.14
CA TRP A 401 5.34 -3.62 14.31
C TRP A 401 6.05 -4.95 13.99
N LEU A 402 7.33 -4.90 13.60
CA LEU A 402 8.12 -6.09 13.30
C LEU A 402 8.29 -6.97 14.54
N ASN A 403 8.58 -6.34 15.68
CA ASN A 403 8.72 -7.04 16.95
C ASN A 403 7.40 -7.72 17.36
N PHE A 404 6.28 -7.01 17.27
CA PHE A 404 4.95 -7.52 17.64
C PHE A 404 4.45 -8.64 16.71
N ASN A 405 4.55 -8.44 15.39
CA ASN A 405 3.96 -9.37 14.42
C ASN A 405 4.86 -10.54 14.04
N ILE A 406 6.18 -10.34 13.96
CA ILE A 406 7.11 -11.32 13.41
C ILE A 406 7.98 -11.95 14.51
N ILE A 407 8.64 -11.13 15.34
CA ILE A 407 9.66 -11.63 16.28
C ILE A 407 9.00 -12.30 17.50
N SER A 408 8.08 -11.60 18.17
CA SER A 408 7.41 -12.09 19.38
C SER A 408 6.29 -13.09 19.08
N GLY A 409 5.70 -13.01 17.87
CA GLY A 409 4.52 -13.77 17.50
C GLY A 409 3.32 -13.47 18.40
N PHE A 410 3.22 -12.27 18.97
CA PHE A 410 2.15 -11.96 19.91
C PHE A 410 0.79 -11.81 19.21
N SER A 411 0.78 -11.38 17.95
CA SER A 411 -0.43 -11.18 17.15
C SER A 411 -1.37 -12.40 17.13
N TYR A 412 -0.87 -13.61 16.88
CA TYR A 412 -1.73 -14.81 16.87
C TYR A 412 -2.18 -15.27 18.26
N ARG A 413 -1.50 -14.84 19.34
CA ARG A 413 -1.92 -15.15 20.71
C ARG A 413 -3.15 -14.34 21.10
N ILE A 414 -3.23 -13.08 20.64
CA ILE A 414 -4.38 -12.21 20.86
C ILE A 414 -5.52 -12.56 19.89
N PHE A 415 -5.23 -12.55 18.59
CA PHE A 415 -6.27 -12.65 17.56
C PHE A 415 -6.65 -14.09 17.20
N GLY A 416 -5.99 -15.06 17.80
CA GLY A 416 -6.16 -16.48 17.51
C GLY A 416 -5.36 -16.96 16.30
N GLU A 417 -5.26 -18.28 16.17
CA GLU A 417 -4.61 -18.94 15.05
C GLU A 417 -5.60 -19.25 13.94
N MET A 418 -5.27 -18.85 12.71
CA MET A 418 -6.08 -19.13 11.53
C MET A 418 -5.45 -20.21 10.66
N LYS A 419 -6.30 -21.05 10.05
CA LYS A 419 -5.90 -22.14 9.14
C LYS A 419 -5.00 -21.63 8.02
N TRP A 420 -4.02 -22.45 7.59
CA TRP A 420 -3.09 -22.07 6.50
C TRP A 420 -3.80 -21.83 5.17
N TRP A 421 -4.94 -22.49 4.93
CA TRP A 421 -5.75 -22.31 3.73
C TRP A 421 -6.80 -21.19 3.84
N PHE A 422 -6.74 -20.34 4.87
CA PHE A 422 -7.68 -19.22 5.05
C PHE A 422 -7.77 -18.31 3.81
N TYR A 423 -6.63 -17.91 3.22
CA TYR A 423 -6.65 -17.06 2.02
C TYR A 423 -7.18 -17.78 0.79
N PRO A 424 -6.73 -19.02 0.46
CA PRO A 424 -7.39 -19.82 -0.56
C PRO A 424 -8.91 -19.94 -0.36
N GLU A 425 -9.36 -20.13 0.88
CA GLU A 425 -10.78 -20.27 1.18
C GLU A 425 -11.59 -18.99 0.94
N LYS A 426 -11.04 -17.84 1.38
CA LYS A 426 -11.69 -16.54 1.19
C LYS A 426 -11.62 -16.04 -0.25
N LEU A 427 -10.52 -16.31 -0.96
CA LEU A 427 -10.35 -15.89 -2.35
C LEU A 427 -11.09 -16.79 -3.33
N PHE A 428 -11.05 -18.11 -3.13
CA PHE A 428 -11.52 -19.06 -4.14
C PHE A 428 -12.88 -19.67 -3.82
N PHE A 429 -13.17 -20.02 -2.56
CA PHE A 429 -14.45 -20.68 -2.26
C PHE A 429 -15.60 -19.69 -2.08
N HIS A 430 -15.31 -18.44 -1.68
CA HIS A 430 -16.34 -17.42 -1.50
C HIS A 430 -16.59 -16.55 -2.74
N ASN A 431 -15.69 -16.58 -3.72
CA ASN A 431 -15.80 -15.77 -4.94
C ASN A 431 -15.56 -16.64 -6.19
N TYR A 432 -16.65 -17.24 -6.68
CA TYR A 432 -16.61 -18.09 -7.89
C TYR A 432 -15.96 -17.40 -9.09
N GLY A 433 -16.09 -16.06 -9.19
CA GLY A 433 -15.53 -15.33 -10.32
C GLY A 433 -14.02 -15.28 -10.33
N VAL A 434 -13.40 -15.01 -9.18
CA VAL A 434 -11.93 -15.06 -9.04
C VAL A 434 -11.43 -16.49 -9.29
N THR A 435 -12.16 -17.50 -8.84
CA THR A 435 -11.81 -18.92 -9.05
C THR A 435 -11.82 -19.31 -10.51
N ILE A 436 -12.87 -18.96 -11.25
CA ILE A 436 -12.95 -19.23 -12.69
C ILE A 436 -11.79 -18.56 -13.42
N LEU A 437 -11.46 -17.31 -13.09
CA LEU A 437 -10.34 -16.60 -13.68
C LEU A 437 -8.98 -17.22 -13.33
N LEU A 438 -8.81 -17.69 -12.10
CA LEU A 438 -7.55 -18.33 -11.71
C LEU A 438 -7.40 -19.70 -12.37
N LEU A 439 -8.47 -20.52 -12.41
CA LEU A 439 -8.47 -21.78 -13.14
C LEU A 439 -8.13 -21.56 -14.61
N PHE A 440 -8.65 -20.49 -15.22
CA PHE A 440 -8.29 -20.09 -16.57
C PHE A 440 -6.79 -19.80 -16.73
N VAL A 441 -6.17 -19.07 -15.79
CA VAL A 441 -4.72 -18.86 -15.78
C VAL A 441 -3.95 -20.17 -15.63
N ILE A 442 -4.34 -21.02 -14.68
CA ILE A 442 -3.68 -22.31 -14.41
C ILE A 442 -3.75 -23.23 -15.64
N CYS A 443 -4.87 -23.24 -16.37
CA CYS A 443 -5.02 -24.06 -17.57
C CYS A 443 -4.28 -23.49 -18.78
N LEU A 444 -4.28 -22.17 -18.99
CA LEU A 444 -3.71 -21.57 -20.19
C LEU A 444 -2.23 -21.25 -20.11
N LEU A 445 -1.68 -20.99 -18.92
CA LEU A 445 -0.27 -20.66 -18.76
C LEU A 445 0.65 -21.82 -19.24
N PRO A 446 0.41 -23.10 -18.87
CA PRO A 446 1.19 -24.22 -19.40
C PRO A 446 1.05 -24.37 -20.91
N PHE A 447 -0.16 -24.15 -21.44
CA PHE A 447 -0.41 -24.20 -22.88
C PHE A 447 0.38 -23.13 -23.64
N GLN A 448 0.44 -21.90 -23.13
CA GLN A 448 1.26 -20.82 -23.68
C GLN A 448 2.75 -21.18 -23.65
N VAL A 449 3.25 -21.73 -22.54
CA VAL A 449 4.65 -22.16 -22.41
C VAL A 449 4.98 -23.28 -23.40
N LEU A 450 4.17 -24.34 -23.44
CA LEU A 450 4.40 -25.47 -24.35
C LEU A 450 4.42 -25.03 -25.81
N ARG A 451 3.49 -24.15 -26.20
CA ARG A 451 3.44 -23.61 -27.56
C ARG A 451 4.70 -22.84 -27.92
N THR A 452 5.20 -21.98 -27.02
CA THR A 452 6.42 -21.21 -27.29
C THR A 452 7.64 -22.12 -27.46
N GLN A 453 7.68 -23.25 -26.76
CA GLN A 453 8.70 -24.27 -26.96
C GLN A 453 8.57 -24.93 -28.33
N ILE A 454 7.35 -25.28 -28.76
CA ILE A 454 7.10 -25.86 -30.09
C ILE A 454 7.48 -24.87 -31.20
N GLU A 455 7.08 -23.61 -31.10
CA GLU A 455 7.41 -22.57 -32.09
C GLU A 455 8.92 -22.31 -32.14
N LYS A 456 9.61 -22.34 -30.99
CA LYS A 456 11.07 -22.24 -30.93
C LYS A 456 11.73 -23.38 -31.72
N ASN A 457 11.25 -24.61 -31.55
CA ASN A 457 11.81 -25.78 -32.25
C ASN A 457 11.49 -25.78 -33.76
N SER A 458 10.37 -25.17 -34.18
CA SER A 458 9.98 -25.12 -35.60
C SER A 458 10.74 -24.06 -36.40
N ILE A 459 11.28 -23.02 -35.76
CA ILE A 459 11.77 -21.80 -36.45
C ILE A 459 13.29 -21.79 -36.66
N ASP A 460 14.04 -22.78 -36.15
CA ASP A 460 15.47 -22.94 -36.45
C ASP A 460 15.76 -23.07 -37.97
N THR A 461 14.73 -23.18 -38.82
CA THR A 461 14.81 -23.19 -40.28
C THR A 461 14.65 -21.82 -40.98
N ILE A 462 14.23 -20.72 -40.31
CA ILE A 462 13.95 -19.43 -40.99
C ILE A 462 14.54 -18.24 -40.22
N ARG A 463 15.65 -17.68 -40.74
CA ARG A 463 16.50 -16.65 -40.10
C ARG A 463 15.85 -15.26 -39.97
N ASP A 464 14.79 -14.95 -40.71
CA ASP A 464 14.23 -13.58 -40.76
C ASP A 464 13.18 -13.26 -39.66
N LYS A 465 12.81 -14.20 -38.79
CA LYS A 465 11.80 -14.00 -37.72
C LYS A 465 12.37 -13.74 -36.32
N GLU A 466 13.67 -13.46 -36.21
CA GLU A 466 14.39 -13.44 -34.93
C GLU A 466 13.91 -12.33 -33.96
N SER A 467 13.56 -11.14 -34.47
CA SER A 467 13.21 -9.97 -33.63
C SER A 467 11.83 -10.09 -32.97
N THR A 468 10.82 -10.57 -33.70
CA THR A 468 9.46 -10.79 -33.17
C THR A 468 9.44 -11.91 -32.12
N ASN A 469 10.23 -12.96 -32.35
CA ASN A 469 10.29 -14.11 -31.44
C ASN A 469 10.97 -13.74 -30.11
N LYS A 470 12.00 -12.88 -30.14
CA LYS A 470 12.67 -12.42 -28.91
C LYS A 470 11.71 -11.65 -27.99
N THR A 471 10.84 -10.83 -28.57
CA THR A 471 9.84 -10.05 -27.82
C THR A 471 8.77 -10.96 -27.21
N GLN A 472 8.26 -11.93 -27.97
CA GLN A 472 7.30 -12.90 -27.45
C GLN A 472 7.90 -13.76 -26.33
N ALA A 473 9.12 -14.28 -26.51
CA ALA A 473 9.80 -15.07 -25.49
C ALA A 473 10.02 -14.27 -24.18
N MET A 474 10.31 -12.97 -24.27
CA MET A 474 10.43 -12.09 -23.10
C MET A 474 9.08 -11.92 -22.38
N ASN A 475 7.99 -11.75 -23.14
CA ASN A 475 6.65 -11.61 -22.58
C ASN A 475 6.20 -12.84 -21.77
N HIS A 476 6.46 -14.05 -22.28
CA HIS A 476 6.11 -15.28 -21.56
C HIS A 476 6.91 -15.45 -20.26
N LYS A 477 8.20 -15.07 -20.25
CA LYS A 477 8.99 -15.06 -19.02
C LYS A 477 8.41 -14.10 -17.99
N ASN A 478 7.97 -12.92 -18.41
CA ASN A 478 7.35 -11.95 -17.51
C ASN A 478 6.02 -12.45 -16.92
N SER A 479 5.24 -13.21 -17.71
CA SER A 479 4.04 -13.91 -17.22
C SER A 479 4.33 -14.85 -16.06
N LEU A 480 5.28 -15.78 -16.27
CA LEU A 480 5.70 -16.75 -15.26
C LEU A 480 6.28 -16.07 -14.02
N ARG A 481 7.06 -15.01 -14.23
CA ARG A 481 7.62 -14.16 -13.17
C ARG A 481 6.51 -13.56 -12.32
N SER A 482 5.50 -12.91 -12.91
CA SER A 482 4.38 -12.34 -12.16
C SER A 482 3.60 -13.40 -11.39
N CYS A 483 3.36 -14.55 -12.01
CA CYS A 483 2.76 -15.70 -11.33
C CYS A 483 3.56 -16.16 -10.12
N ALA A 484 4.89 -16.25 -10.25
CA ALA A 484 5.78 -16.62 -9.17
C ALA A 484 5.74 -15.58 -8.02
N VAL A 485 5.72 -14.28 -8.34
CA VAL A 485 5.66 -13.21 -7.32
C VAL A 485 4.43 -13.35 -6.44
N TRP A 486 3.22 -13.36 -7.02
CA TRP A 486 2.01 -13.40 -6.20
C TRP A 486 1.81 -14.76 -5.51
N THR A 487 2.24 -15.86 -6.14
CA THR A 487 2.20 -17.19 -5.50
C THR A 487 3.10 -17.25 -4.28
N PHE A 488 4.33 -16.72 -4.40
CA PHE A 488 5.27 -16.64 -3.29
C PHE A 488 4.72 -15.78 -2.15
N LEU A 489 4.20 -14.58 -2.44
CA LEU A 489 3.61 -13.70 -1.44
C LEU A 489 2.40 -14.35 -0.76
N LEU A 490 1.51 -14.99 -1.54
CA LEU A 490 0.37 -15.72 -1.00
C LEU A 490 0.80 -16.84 -0.06
N LEU A 491 1.86 -17.59 -0.42
CA LEU A 491 2.42 -18.63 0.43
C LEU A 491 2.98 -18.04 1.73
N VAL A 492 3.82 -17.00 1.64
CA VAL A 492 4.41 -16.33 2.81
C VAL A 492 3.31 -15.82 3.75
N TYR A 493 2.30 -15.12 3.23
CA TYR A 493 1.18 -14.66 4.06
C TYR A 493 0.35 -15.81 4.62
N SER A 494 0.18 -16.90 3.88
CA SER A 494 -0.55 -18.10 4.36
C SER A 494 0.17 -18.83 5.50
N LEU A 495 1.49 -18.66 5.62
CA LEU A 495 2.28 -19.20 6.73
C LEU A 495 2.17 -18.37 8.02
N ASN A 496 1.69 -17.13 7.94
CA ASN A 496 1.42 -16.34 9.15
C ASN A 496 0.26 -16.94 9.93
N LYS A 497 0.39 -17.02 11.25
CA LYS A 497 -0.65 -17.59 12.12
C LYS A 497 -1.89 -16.70 12.20
N HIS A 498 -1.70 -15.38 12.34
CA HIS A 498 -2.78 -14.39 12.21
C HIS A 498 -2.95 -13.99 10.74
N LYS A 499 -4.20 -13.93 10.27
CA LYS A 499 -4.52 -13.71 8.85
C LYS A 499 -5.74 -12.81 8.70
N GLU A 500 -5.70 -11.93 7.72
CA GLU A 500 -6.83 -11.04 7.42
C GLU A 500 -6.86 -10.74 5.93
N THR A 501 -8.04 -10.74 5.32
CA THR A 501 -8.19 -10.57 3.86
C THR A 501 -7.57 -9.27 3.35
N ARG A 502 -7.45 -8.23 4.17
CA ARG A 502 -6.78 -6.99 3.77
C ARG A 502 -5.26 -7.14 3.56
N PHE A 503 -4.58 -8.03 4.28
CA PHE A 503 -3.12 -8.21 4.18
C PHE A 503 -2.68 -8.66 2.78
N ILE A 504 -3.56 -9.34 2.05
CA ILE A 504 -3.31 -9.83 0.69
C ILE A 504 -3.80 -8.88 -0.42
N HIS A 505 -4.12 -7.61 -0.10
CA HIS A 505 -4.61 -6.63 -1.09
C HIS A 505 -3.71 -6.53 -2.33
N ASP A 506 -2.40 -6.41 -2.14
CA ASP A 506 -1.44 -6.28 -3.25
C ASP A 506 -1.26 -7.59 -4.01
N VAL A 507 -1.42 -8.74 -3.33
CA VAL A 507 -1.43 -10.07 -3.96
C VAL A 507 -2.62 -10.21 -4.90
N ILE A 508 -3.82 -9.78 -4.49
CA ILE A 508 -5.01 -9.77 -5.35
C ILE A 508 -4.75 -8.91 -6.61
N THR A 509 -4.12 -7.74 -6.43
CA THR A 509 -3.75 -6.88 -7.57
C THR A 509 -2.80 -7.57 -8.53
N LEU A 510 -1.75 -8.24 -8.01
CA LEU A 510 -0.79 -8.99 -8.82
C LEU A 510 -1.40 -10.22 -9.51
N MET A 511 -2.39 -10.87 -8.89
CA MET A 511 -3.16 -11.93 -9.52
C MET A 511 -3.90 -11.40 -10.76
N PHE A 512 -4.57 -10.25 -10.65
CA PHE A 512 -5.26 -9.63 -11.79
C PHE A 512 -4.31 -9.16 -12.90
N ILE A 513 -3.12 -8.70 -12.57
CA ILE A 513 -2.06 -8.42 -13.56
C ILE A 513 -1.69 -9.70 -14.33
N SER A 514 -1.53 -10.82 -13.63
CA SER A 514 -1.19 -12.10 -14.25
C SER A 514 -2.34 -12.63 -15.13
N ILE A 515 -3.59 -12.47 -14.68
CA ILE A 515 -4.78 -12.81 -15.48
C ILE A 515 -4.84 -11.94 -16.75
N ALA A 516 -4.62 -10.63 -16.63
CA ALA A 516 -4.62 -9.71 -17.76
C ALA A 516 -3.57 -10.09 -18.82
N ASP A 517 -2.35 -10.42 -18.38
CA ASP A 517 -1.29 -10.86 -19.28
C ASP A 517 -1.69 -12.13 -20.04
N VAL A 518 -2.20 -13.15 -19.35
CA VAL A 518 -2.68 -14.39 -19.99
C VAL A 518 -3.81 -14.10 -20.99
N LEU A 519 -4.75 -13.21 -20.66
CA LEU A 519 -5.87 -12.84 -21.54
C LEU A 519 -5.40 -12.14 -22.82
N VAL A 520 -4.49 -11.18 -22.71
CA VAL A 520 -3.96 -10.47 -23.88
C VAL A 520 -3.13 -11.40 -24.76
N ASN A 521 -2.30 -12.26 -24.16
CA ASN A 521 -1.53 -13.25 -24.93
C ASN A 521 -2.46 -14.26 -25.62
N THR A 522 -3.58 -14.63 -24.99
CA THR A 522 -4.58 -15.54 -25.59
C THR A 522 -5.29 -14.92 -26.80
N LYS A 523 -5.50 -13.59 -26.82
CA LYS A 523 -6.07 -12.88 -27.99
C LYS A 523 -5.26 -13.15 -29.26
N LEU A 524 -3.93 -13.12 -29.15
CA LEU A 524 -3.03 -13.36 -30.29
C LEU A 524 -3.24 -14.75 -30.91
N HIS A 525 -3.89 -15.66 -30.18
CA HIS A 525 -4.13 -17.03 -30.62
C HIS A 525 -5.58 -17.28 -31.08
N ILE A 526 -6.54 -16.50 -30.59
CA ILE A 526 -7.94 -16.61 -31.03
C ILE A 526 -8.11 -15.82 -32.33
N LYS A 527 -8.18 -16.53 -33.48
CA LYS A 527 -8.38 -15.92 -34.81
C LYS A 527 -9.70 -15.13 -34.93
N SER A 528 -10.71 -15.47 -34.12
CA SER A 528 -12.03 -14.84 -34.14
C SER A 528 -12.13 -13.72 -33.10
N GLN A 529 -12.15 -12.47 -33.56
CA GLN A 529 -12.37 -11.29 -32.70
C GLN A 529 -13.70 -11.39 -31.92
N THR A 530 -14.74 -11.98 -32.52
CA THR A 530 -16.05 -12.18 -31.88
C THR A 530 -15.96 -13.09 -30.67
N THR A 531 -15.22 -14.19 -30.76
CA THR A 531 -15.02 -15.13 -29.65
C THR A 531 -14.25 -14.48 -28.51
N TYR A 532 -13.23 -13.68 -28.83
CA TYR A 532 -12.47 -12.93 -27.84
C TYR A 532 -13.33 -11.88 -27.12
N ASN A 533 -14.15 -11.12 -27.86
CA ASN A 533 -15.06 -10.14 -27.28
C ASN A 533 -16.09 -10.80 -26.35
N ASN A 534 -16.62 -11.97 -26.72
CA ASN A 534 -17.56 -12.73 -25.88
C ASN A 534 -16.87 -13.24 -24.59
N LEU A 535 -15.60 -13.67 -24.68
CA LEU A 535 -14.81 -14.05 -23.51
C LEU A 535 -14.62 -12.87 -22.55
N ILE A 536 -14.25 -11.69 -23.06
CA ILE A 536 -14.13 -10.48 -22.23
C ILE A 536 -15.47 -10.14 -21.56
N ARG A 537 -16.58 -10.19 -22.31
CA ARG A 537 -17.91 -9.91 -21.76
C ARG A 537 -18.28 -10.87 -20.64
N LEU A 538 -18.00 -12.16 -20.82
CA LEU A 538 -18.24 -13.18 -19.80
C LEU A 538 -17.42 -12.89 -18.53
N ILE A 539 -16.14 -12.57 -18.69
CA ILE A 539 -15.24 -12.23 -17.58
C ILE A 539 -15.75 -11.01 -16.83
N LEU A 540 -16.17 -9.95 -17.53
CA LEU A 540 -16.72 -8.76 -16.89
C LEU A 540 -17.97 -9.09 -16.08
N VAL A 541 -18.93 -9.83 -16.64
CA VAL A 541 -20.16 -10.23 -15.94
C VAL A 541 -19.85 -11.03 -14.66
N VAL A 542 -18.90 -11.96 -14.75
CA VAL A 542 -18.49 -12.80 -13.63
C VAL A 542 -17.87 -11.99 -12.50
N VAL A 543 -17.11 -10.94 -12.83
CA VAL A 543 -16.42 -10.09 -11.85
C VAL A 543 -17.40 -9.14 -11.11
N PHE A 544 -18.55 -8.79 -11.69
CA PHE A 544 -19.54 -7.89 -11.06
C PHE A 544 -20.46 -8.53 -10.01
N SER A 545 -20.23 -9.78 -9.58
CA SER A 545 -21.08 -10.44 -8.59
C SER A 545 -20.90 -9.81 -7.20
N ASN A 546 -21.92 -9.11 -6.72
CA ASN A 546 -21.84 -8.24 -5.55
C ASN A 546 -21.81 -9.05 -4.24
N PRO A 547 -20.72 -8.99 -3.44
CA PRO A 547 -20.74 -9.60 -2.11
C PRO A 547 -21.67 -8.78 -1.20
N ARG A 548 -22.65 -9.43 -0.60
CA ARG A 548 -23.51 -8.79 0.42
C ARG A 548 -22.76 -8.68 1.74
N THR A 549 -22.57 -7.46 2.24
CA THR A 549 -22.06 -7.17 3.58
C THR A 549 -23.25 -6.86 4.50
N GLU A 550 -23.89 -7.88 5.06
CA GLU A 550 -25.19 -7.74 5.76
C GLU A 550 -25.09 -7.43 7.27
N PHE A 551 -23.96 -7.62 7.96
CA PHE A 551 -23.96 -7.65 9.44
C PHE A 551 -23.54 -6.38 10.21
N VAL A 552 -22.86 -5.42 9.59
CA VAL A 552 -22.29 -4.25 10.32
C VAL A 552 -23.17 -2.98 10.19
N ASN A 553 -24.13 -2.96 9.28
CA ASN A 553 -24.91 -1.76 8.97
C ASN A 553 -25.83 -1.35 10.14
N ASP A 554 -26.49 -2.31 10.77
CA ASP A 554 -27.54 -2.04 11.76
C ASP A 554 -27.00 -1.32 13.01
N ILE A 555 -25.87 -1.76 13.57
CA ILE A 555 -25.26 -1.15 14.76
C ILE A 555 -24.93 0.31 14.49
N ASN A 556 -24.40 0.59 13.31
CA ASN A 556 -23.95 1.90 12.98
C ASN A 556 -25.07 2.88 12.63
N GLU A 557 -26.14 2.40 12.00
CA GLU A 557 -27.36 3.19 11.84
C GLU A 557 -27.89 3.62 13.21
N CYS A 558 -27.82 2.74 14.22
CA CYS A 558 -28.14 3.10 15.60
C CYS A 558 -27.18 4.16 16.16
N VAL A 559 -25.86 4.01 16.01
CA VAL A 559 -24.86 5.00 16.48
C VAL A 559 -25.14 6.38 15.87
N LYS A 560 -25.40 6.44 14.55
CA LYS A 560 -25.74 7.68 13.87
C LYS A 560 -27.02 8.30 14.45
N TYR A 561 -28.08 7.51 14.57
CA TYR A 561 -29.34 7.98 15.13
C TYR A 561 -29.14 8.55 16.53
N ILE A 562 -28.38 7.86 17.38
CA ILE A 562 -28.04 8.29 18.74
C ILE A 562 -27.24 9.60 18.70
N SER A 563 -26.23 9.72 17.84
CA SER A 563 -25.42 10.94 17.73
C SER A 563 -26.20 12.20 17.32
N GLU A 564 -27.38 12.03 16.72
CA GLU A 564 -28.27 13.14 16.33
C GLU A 564 -29.19 13.58 17.48
N GLN A 565 -29.26 12.82 18.59
CA GLN A 565 -30.09 13.16 19.75
C GLN A 565 -29.35 14.10 20.71
N ALA A 566 -30.04 15.12 21.21
CA ALA A 566 -29.45 16.11 22.12
C ALA A 566 -29.38 15.64 23.58
N ASP A 567 -30.12 14.59 23.93
CA ASP A 567 -30.27 14.07 25.28
C ASP A 567 -29.39 12.84 25.57
N VAL A 568 -28.45 12.49 24.70
CA VAL A 568 -27.56 11.34 24.93
C VAL A 568 -26.68 11.58 26.16
N THR A 569 -26.89 10.79 27.21
CA THR A 569 -26.08 10.84 28.44
C THR A 569 -25.23 9.60 28.63
N GLY A 570 -25.40 8.57 27.81
CA GLY A 570 -24.69 7.30 27.92
C GLY A 570 -25.28 6.21 27.04
N VAL A 571 -24.42 5.34 26.50
CA VAL A 571 -24.82 4.32 25.52
C VAL A 571 -24.29 2.95 25.89
N PHE A 572 -25.15 1.95 25.85
CA PHE A 572 -24.80 0.55 25.98
C PHE A 572 -24.87 -0.17 24.63
N TYR A 573 -23.85 -0.96 24.31
CA TYR A 573 -23.78 -1.79 23.11
C TYR A 573 -23.69 -3.27 23.47
N ASP A 574 -24.68 -4.07 23.05
CA ASP A 574 -24.63 -5.53 23.06
C ASP A 574 -23.93 -6.09 21.81
N SER A 575 -22.80 -5.49 21.48
CA SER A 575 -21.96 -5.86 20.35
C SER A 575 -20.51 -5.63 20.69
N ASN A 576 -19.61 -6.30 19.98
CA ASN A 576 -18.20 -6.01 20.11
C ASN A 576 -17.94 -4.54 19.73
N LEU A 577 -17.23 -3.79 20.56
CA LEU A 577 -16.86 -2.38 20.32
C LEU A 577 -16.12 -2.24 19.01
N PHE A 578 -15.30 -3.23 18.65
CA PHE A 578 -14.67 -3.26 17.36
C PHE A 578 -15.74 -3.20 16.25
N MET A 579 -16.88 -3.87 16.37
CA MET A 579 -17.92 -3.82 15.34
C MET A 579 -18.70 -2.49 15.28
N THR A 580 -18.44 -1.54 16.16
CA THR A 580 -19.08 -0.22 16.16
C THR A 580 -18.29 0.80 15.34
N GLY A 581 -18.99 1.82 14.85
CA GLY A 581 -18.42 2.92 14.07
C GLY A 581 -17.60 3.90 14.91
N GLY A 582 -17.35 5.08 14.36
CA GLY A 582 -16.63 6.15 15.05
C GLY A 582 -17.31 6.52 16.36
N MET A 583 -16.67 6.22 17.49
CA MET A 583 -17.21 6.55 18.80
C MET A 583 -17.14 8.05 19.08
N SER A 584 -16.27 8.79 18.41
CA SER A 584 -16.25 10.26 18.51
C SER A 584 -17.47 10.94 17.87
N LEU A 585 -18.33 10.18 17.18
CA LEU A 585 -19.67 10.65 16.80
C LEU A 585 -20.55 10.87 18.02
N LEU A 586 -20.36 10.07 19.07
CA LEU A 586 -20.94 10.36 20.37
C LEU A 586 -20.17 11.55 20.93
N HIS A 587 -20.89 12.55 21.45
CA HIS A 587 -20.28 13.72 22.07
C HIS A 587 -19.19 13.33 23.07
N GLN A 588 -18.18 14.20 23.23
CA GLN A 588 -17.00 13.96 24.06
C GLN A 588 -17.33 13.39 25.45
N ASP A 589 -18.47 13.78 26.03
CA ASP A 589 -18.86 13.46 27.40
C ASP A 589 -19.69 12.19 27.60
N VAL A 590 -20.01 11.45 26.54
CA VAL A 590 -20.90 10.28 26.62
C VAL A 590 -20.14 9.02 27.09
N PRO A 591 -20.50 8.41 28.25
CA PRO A 591 -19.98 7.12 28.67
C PRO A 591 -20.52 5.99 27.78
N VAL A 592 -19.63 5.04 27.47
CA VAL A 592 -19.95 3.91 26.61
C VAL A 592 -19.67 2.60 27.31
N LEU A 593 -20.63 1.69 27.34
CA LEU A 593 -20.45 0.33 27.83
C LEU A 593 -20.62 -0.66 26.68
N SER A 594 -19.55 -1.32 26.26
CA SER A 594 -19.56 -2.20 25.08
C SER A 594 -18.77 -3.48 25.31
N ILE A 595 -19.04 -4.53 24.53
CA ILE A 595 -18.28 -5.78 24.62
C ILE A 595 -16.89 -5.57 24.02
N VAL A 596 -15.84 -5.97 24.73
CA VAL A 596 -14.49 -6.13 24.16
C VAL A 596 -14.05 -7.54 24.52
N GLU A 597 -13.77 -8.36 23.51
CA GLU A 597 -13.39 -9.78 23.69
C GLU A 597 -14.38 -10.59 24.56
N SER A 598 -14.06 -10.74 25.85
CA SER A 598 -14.74 -11.63 26.81
C SER A 598 -15.47 -10.90 27.94
N GLY A 599 -15.62 -9.58 27.86
CA GLY A 599 -16.40 -8.80 28.83
C GLY A 599 -16.92 -7.48 28.30
N PHE A 600 -17.68 -6.80 29.14
CA PHE A 600 -18.20 -5.45 28.91
C PHE A 600 -17.25 -4.45 29.56
N TYR A 601 -16.80 -3.48 28.78
CA TYR A 601 -15.86 -2.45 29.19
C TYR A 601 -16.57 -1.10 29.14
N GLU A 602 -16.51 -0.37 30.25
CA GLU A 602 -17.04 0.98 30.36
C GLU A 602 -15.95 2.00 30.03
N PHE A 603 -16.25 2.93 29.14
CA PHE A 603 -15.42 4.07 28.77
C PHE A 603 -16.15 5.35 29.18
N GLY A 604 -16.10 5.69 30.47
CA GLY A 604 -16.69 6.90 31.04
C GLY A 604 -15.68 8.03 31.27
N PRO A 605 -16.06 9.13 31.95
CA PRO A 605 -15.14 10.24 32.22
C PRO A 605 -13.84 9.82 32.94
N ARG A 606 -13.88 8.74 33.74
CA ARG A 606 -12.71 8.18 34.44
C ARG A 606 -11.73 7.42 33.53
N SER A 607 -12.17 6.98 32.35
CA SER A 607 -11.27 6.35 31.36
C SER A 607 -10.44 7.37 30.58
N ARG A 608 -10.75 8.66 30.72
CA ARG A 608 -10.12 9.71 29.93
C ARG A 608 -8.78 10.11 30.49
N LYS A 609 -7.83 10.31 29.59
CA LYS A 609 -6.56 10.93 29.88
C LYS A 609 -6.51 12.30 29.22
N ASN A 610 -6.23 13.31 30.03
CA ASN A 610 -6.01 14.66 29.55
C ASN A 610 -4.55 14.80 29.13
N TYR A 611 -4.32 14.81 27.83
CA TYR A 611 -3.01 15.07 27.25
C TYR A 611 -2.85 16.58 27.07
N THR A 612 -1.86 17.14 27.77
CA THR A 612 -1.42 18.51 27.53
C THR A 612 -0.42 18.45 26.37
N GLN A 613 -0.88 18.72 25.16
CA GLN A 613 0.05 18.83 24.04
C GLN A 613 0.71 20.21 24.10
N ARG A 614 2.05 20.22 24.11
CA ARG A 614 2.82 21.45 24.04
C ARG A 614 2.64 22.02 22.63
N SER A 615 1.85 23.09 22.50
CA SER A 615 1.75 23.78 21.21
C SER A 615 3.09 24.43 20.91
N THR A 616 3.79 23.95 19.88
CA THR A 616 5.11 24.49 19.49
C THR A 616 5.01 25.72 18.59
N THR A 617 3.81 26.30 18.41
CA THR A 617 3.63 27.48 17.56
C THR A 617 4.05 28.81 18.18
N ASP A 618 4.42 28.87 19.47
CA ASP A 618 4.95 30.10 20.07
C ASP A 618 6.48 30.20 19.87
N VAL A 619 6.86 30.31 18.60
CA VAL A 619 8.17 30.79 18.18
C VAL A 619 7.97 32.23 17.74
N ASN A 620 8.00 33.19 18.67
CA ASN A 620 8.78 34.45 18.52
C ASN A 620 8.46 35.61 19.49
N ASP A 621 7.38 35.62 20.28
CA ASP A 621 7.12 36.78 21.16
C ASP A 621 7.53 36.50 22.61
N ALA A 622 8.83 36.70 22.87
CA ALA A 622 9.45 36.56 24.19
C ALA A 622 9.13 37.71 25.17
N SER A 623 8.04 38.47 24.98
CA SER A 623 7.85 39.69 25.77
C SER A 623 6.49 39.96 26.38
N ASP A 624 5.47 39.10 26.29
CA ASP A 624 4.29 39.31 27.16
C ASP A 624 3.62 38.03 27.63
N SER A 625 3.55 37.93 28.96
CA SER A 625 3.16 36.80 29.79
C SER A 625 1.65 36.62 29.91
N ILE A 626 0.92 36.48 28.79
CA ILE A 626 -0.54 36.31 28.84
C ILE A 626 -1.00 35.12 27.99
N ASN A 627 -1.28 34.02 28.71
CA ASN A 627 -2.01 32.82 28.30
C ASN A 627 -1.31 31.86 27.32
N ASP A 628 -0.43 31.01 27.87
CA ASP A 628 -0.06 29.72 27.29
C ASP A 628 -1.35 28.89 27.09
N VAL A 629 -2.01 29.03 25.93
CA VAL A 629 -3.24 28.31 25.60
C VAL A 629 -2.88 26.85 25.35
N ARG A 630 -2.78 26.10 26.44
CA ARG A 630 -2.62 24.65 26.40
C ARG A 630 -3.92 24.03 25.93
N VAL A 631 -3.92 23.52 24.70
CA VAL A 631 -5.01 22.69 24.21
C VAL A 631 -4.97 21.37 24.98
N VAL A 632 -5.90 21.21 25.91
CA VAL A 632 -6.09 19.96 26.65
C VAL A 632 -6.88 19.00 25.78
N LYS A 633 -6.24 17.94 25.30
CA LYS A 633 -6.91 16.86 24.57
C LYS A 633 -7.45 15.84 25.56
N SER A 634 -8.74 15.50 25.49
CA SER A 634 -9.37 14.49 26.34
C SER A 634 -9.55 13.19 25.57
N ILE A 635 -8.68 12.22 25.83
CA ILE A 635 -8.57 11.01 25.02
C ILE A 635 -9.07 9.81 25.81
N ASN A 636 -9.98 9.03 25.22
CA ASN A 636 -10.34 7.70 25.72
C ASN A 636 -9.33 6.69 25.18
N GLU A 637 -8.61 6.01 26.08
CA GLU A 637 -7.74 4.90 25.69
C GLU A 637 -8.45 3.56 25.92
N PHE A 638 -8.36 2.66 24.94
CA PHE A 638 -8.99 1.33 25.03
C PHE A 638 -8.55 0.51 26.26
N ASN A 639 -7.32 0.74 26.71
CA ASN A 639 -6.67 0.04 27.81
C ASN A 639 -7.05 0.57 29.21
N ARG A 640 -7.85 1.64 29.27
CA ARG A 640 -8.18 2.35 30.50
C ARG A 640 -9.68 2.35 30.77
N ALA A 641 -10.33 1.21 30.63
CA ALA A 641 -11.75 1.11 30.97
C ALA A 641 -12.01 1.54 32.42
N SER A 642 -13.02 2.38 32.62
CA SER A 642 -13.43 2.86 33.94
C SER A 642 -14.13 1.78 34.77
N ASN A 643 -14.64 0.74 34.11
CA ASN A 643 -15.29 -0.41 34.72
C ASN A 643 -15.19 -1.61 33.77
N TYR A 644 -15.20 -2.82 34.32
CA TYR A 644 -15.16 -4.07 33.57
C TYR A 644 -16.17 -5.04 34.18
N ILE A 645 -16.90 -5.76 33.33
CA ILE A 645 -17.87 -6.77 33.74
C ILE A 645 -17.68 -7.99 32.85
N ALA A 646 -17.34 -9.14 33.43
CA ALA A 646 -17.16 -10.37 32.65
C ALA A 646 -18.45 -10.72 31.86
N LEU A 647 -18.31 -11.20 30.61
CA LEU A 647 -19.44 -11.55 29.74
C LEU A 647 -20.33 -12.64 30.36
N ALA A 648 -19.74 -13.52 31.17
CA ALA A 648 -20.45 -14.55 31.94
C ALA A 648 -21.41 -13.96 33.00
N ASN A 649 -21.23 -12.69 33.39
CA ASN A 649 -22.03 -12.00 34.39
C ASN A 649 -22.99 -10.97 33.77
N ALA A 650 -23.74 -11.38 32.74
CA ALA A 650 -24.76 -10.54 32.10
C ALA A 650 -25.74 -9.86 33.10
N PRO A 651 -26.18 -10.52 34.20
CA PRO A 651 -27.01 -9.86 35.21
C PRO A 651 -26.35 -8.65 35.88
N ALA A 652 -25.03 -8.68 36.11
CA ALA A 652 -24.31 -7.53 36.66
C ALA A 652 -24.29 -6.35 35.68
N VAL A 653 -24.19 -6.61 34.37
CA VAL A 653 -24.27 -5.57 33.33
C VAL A 653 -25.62 -4.87 33.37
N VAL A 654 -26.71 -5.63 33.42
CA VAL A 654 -28.07 -5.10 33.53
C VAL A 654 -28.23 -4.27 34.81
N ARG A 655 -27.68 -4.74 35.93
CA ARG A 655 -27.67 -3.99 37.18
C ARG A 655 -26.92 -2.67 37.06
N VAL A 656 -25.78 -2.63 36.37
CA VAL A 656 -25.01 -1.40 36.11
C VAL A 656 -25.81 -0.44 35.25
N ILE A 657 -26.42 -0.92 34.16
CA ILE A 657 -27.28 -0.12 33.27
C ILE A 657 -28.45 0.48 34.05
N ILE A 658 -29.15 -0.30 34.87
CA ILE A 658 -30.32 0.17 35.63
C ILE A 658 -29.93 1.16 36.73
N ARG A 659 -28.82 0.92 37.42
CA ARG A 659 -28.37 1.78 38.53
C ARG A 659 -27.75 3.09 38.06
N ASN A 660 -27.21 3.12 36.84
CA ASN A 660 -26.59 4.31 36.29
C ASN A 660 -27.52 4.95 35.24
N PRO A 661 -28.31 5.98 35.62
CA PRO A 661 -29.27 6.62 34.72
C PRO A 661 -28.59 7.32 33.53
N ALA A 662 -27.26 7.44 33.51
CA ALA A 662 -26.53 7.92 32.36
C ALA A 662 -26.80 7.06 31.11
N TYR A 663 -26.98 5.74 31.24
CA TYR A 663 -27.25 4.83 30.11
C TYR A 663 -28.69 4.93 29.62
N ASN A 664 -29.02 6.00 28.90
CA ASN A 664 -30.36 6.22 28.37
C ASN A 664 -30.61 5.61 26.98
N TYR A 665 -29.55 5.16 26.27
CA TYR A 665 -29.67 4.42 25.02
C TYR A 665 -29.06 3.02 25.09
N LEU A 666 -29.77 2.04 24.54
CA LEU A 666 -29.34 0.63 24.44
C LEU A 666 -29.37 0.17 22.99
N VAL A 667 -28.23 -0.30 22.47
CA VAL A 667 -28.11 -0.92 21.15
C VAL A 667 -27.99 -2.43 21.34
N MET A 668 -29.09 -3.15 21.07
CA MET A 668 -29.18 -4.58 21.33
C MET A 668 -29.23 -5.40 20.04
N ARG A 669 -28.61 -6.59 20.07
CA ARG A 669 -28.72 -7.57 19.00
C ARG A 669 -30.08 -8.26 19.05
N ARG A 670 -30.76 -8.37 17.90
CA ARG A 670 -32.08 -9.04 17.81
C ARG A 670 -32.00 -10.55 18.01
N ASP A 671 -30.87 -11.15 17.67
CA ASP A 671 -30.64 -12.60 17.71
C ASP A 671 -30.15 -13.09 19.09
N ARG A 672 -29.71 -12.18 19.96
CA ARG A 672 -29.26 -12.49 21.31
C ARG A 672 -30.34 -12.09 22.33
N LYS A 673 -30.81 -13.07 23.12
CA LYS A 673 -31.53 -12.75 24.35
C LYS A 673 -30.54 -12.21 25.36
N PHE A 674 -30.57 -10.90 25.60
CA PHE A 674 -29.62 -10.25 26.51
C PHE A 674 -29.76 -10.73 27.96
N VAL A 675 -31.00 -11.04 28.39
CA VAL A 675 -31.30 -11.60 29.71
C VAL A 675 -32.45 -12.60 29.57
N ASP A 676 -32.26 -13.84 30.04
CA ASP A 676 -33.34 -14.85 30.14
C ASP A 676 -34.16 -14.72 31.44
N VAL A 677 -33.71 -13.85 32.34
CA VAL A 677 -34.12 -13.74 33.75
C VAL A 677 -34.79 -12.37 33.96
N GLY A 678 -35.89 -12.31 34.71
CA GLY A 678 -36.69 -11.08 34.82
C GLY A 678 -35.94 -9.94 35.55
N PHE A 679 -36.25 -8.68 35.24
CA PHE A 679 -35.63 -7.50 35.88
C PHE A 679 -35.68 -7.53 37.41
N LYS A 680 -36.76 -8.09 37.99
CA LYS A 680 -36.92 -8.29 39.44
C LYS A 680 -35.85 -9.22 40.02
N GLU A 681 -35.49 -10.28 39.29
CA GLU A 681 -34.48 -11.26 39.68
C GLU A 681 -33.05 -10.73 39.55
N VAL A 682 -32.78 -9.88 38.54
CA VAL A 682 -31.50 -9.19 38.38
C VAL A 682 -31.23 -8.20 39.53
N ILE A 683 -32.26 -7.48 39.98
CA ILE A 683 -32.15 -6.55 41.10
C ILE A 683 -32.06 -7.32 42.43
N SER A 684 -32.76 -8.45 42.56
CA SER A 684 -32.58 -9.36 43.69
C SER A 684 -31.30 -10.20 43.60
N ALA A 685 -30.47 -10.08 42.55
CA ALA A 685 -29.22 -10.83 42.45
C ALA A 685 -28.13 -10.42 43.46
N ASN A 686 -28.39 -9.44 44.34
CA ASN A 686 -27.63 -9.32 45.60
C ASN A 686 -27.80 -10.56 46.52
N SER A 687 -28.75 -11.44 46.18
CA SER A 687 -29.04 -12.72 46.84
C SER A 687 -28.52 -13.93 46.06
N ASN A 688 -27.87 -13.75 44.90
CA ASN A 688 -27.37 -14.84 44.08
C ASN A 688 -25.85 -15.01 44.25
N ALA A 689 -25.47 -16.11 44.87
CA ALA A 689 -24.09 -16.41 45.21
C ALA A 689 -23.16 -16.53 43.98
N THR A 690 -23.64 -17.07 42.85
CA THR A 690 -22.84 -17.23 41.62
C THR A 690 -22.51 -15.88 40.97
N ILE A 691 -23.45 -14.93 41.02
CA ILE A 691 -23.24 -13.59 40.48
C ILE A 691 -22.22 -12.82 41.33
N LEU A 692 -22.32 -12.92 42.66
CA LEU A 692 -21.39 -12.30 43.59
C LEU A 692 -19.98 -12.90 43.49
N LEU A 693 -19.87 -14.20 43.23
CA LEU A 693 -18.61 -14.86 42.93
C LEU A 693 -17.94 -14.25 41.70
N HIS A 694 -18.64 -14.16 40.57
CA HIS A 694 -18.08 -13.60 39.34
C HIS A 694 -17.77 -12.09 39.48
N GLU A 695 -18.58 -11.33 40.23
CA GLU A 695 -18.29 -9.94 40.57
C GLU A 695 -16.99 -9.86 41.41
N GLY A 696 -16.83 -10.76 42.39
CA GLY A 696 -15.60 -10.90 43.17
C GLY A 696 -14.37 -11.22 42.31
N ASP A 697 -14.48 -12.15 41.37
CA ASP A 697 -13.38 -12.53 40.46
C ASP A 697 -12.91 -11.34 39.62
N VAL A 698 -13.85 -10.55 39.10
CA VAL A 698 -13.56 -9.33 38.35
C VAL A 698 -12.82 -8.31 39.22
N LEU A 699 -13.37 -7.99 40.40
CA LEU A 699 -12.77 -7.02 41.33
C LEU A 699 -11.37 -7.47 41.78
N PHE A 700 -11.21 -8.77 42.00
CA PHE A 700 -9.92 -9.40 42.31
C PHE A 700 -8.90 -9.17 41.20
N HIS A 701 -9.29 -9.37 39.94
CA HIS A 701 -8.42 -9.11 38.79
C HIS A 701 -8.12 -7.61 38.58
N MET A 702 -9.01 -6.72 39.05
CA MET A 702 -8.81 -5.26 39.07
C MET A 702 -7.99 -4.74 40.26
N ASN A 703 -7.45 -5.62 41.12
CA ASN A 703 -6.74 -5.28 42.36
C ASN A 703 -7.59 -4.50 43.40
N GLN A 704 -8.92 -4.53 43.28
CA GLN A 704 -9.84 -3.96 44.26
C GLN A 704 -10.13 -5.00 45.35
N TYR A 705 -9.09 -5.33 46.12
CA TYR A 705 -9.11 -6.48 47.03
C TYR A 705 -10.13 -6.35 48.15
N LEU A 706 -10.43 -5.13 48.61
CA LEU A 706 -11.42 -4.88 49.66
C LEU A 706 -12.82 -5.25 49.15
N GLU A 707 -13.23 -4.64 48.05
CA GLU A 707 -14.51 -4.88 47.41
C GLU A 707 -14.64 -6.33 46.94
N ALA A 708 -13.57 -6.90 46.37
CA ALA A 708 -13.51 -8.31 46.00
C ALA A 708 -13.75 -9.23 47.20
N SER A 709 -13.09 -8.97 48.33
CA SER A 709 -13.25 -9.77 49.56
C SER A 709 -14.69 -9.73 50.08
N GLU A 710 -15.33 -8.57 50.05
CA GLU A 710 -16.74 -8.45 50.44
C GLU A 710 -17.67 -9.25 49.52
N ARG A 711 -17.39 -9.27 48.20
CA ARG A 711 -18.21 -10.02 47.24
C ARG A 711 -18.04 -11.52 47.40
N PHE A 712 -16.81 -12.01 47.53
CA PHE A 712 -16.57 -13.43 47.78
C PHE A 712 -17.14 -13.89 49.13
N TYR A 713 -16.98 -13.09 50.18
CA TYR A 713 -17.55 -13.40 51.49
C TYR A 713 -19.08 -13.50 51.43
N ARG A 714 -19.74 -12.55 50.75
CA ARG A 714 -21.19 -12.60 50.52
C ARG A 714 -21.61 -13.79 49.65
N ALA A 715 -20.85 -14.12 48.62
CA ALA A 715 -21.11 -15.30 47.78
C ALA A 715 -21.08 -16.58 48.62
N VAL A 716 -20.05 -16.73 49.46
CA VAL A 716 -19.84 -17.87 50.35
C VAL A 716 -20.94 -17.99 51.39
N THR A 717 -21.34 -16.88 52.01
CA THR A 717 -22.40 -16.88 53.03
C THR A 717 -23.78 -17.19 52.45
N LEU A 718 -24.04 -16.81 51.19
CA LEU A 718 -25.29 -17.14 50.50
C LEU A 718 -25.33 -18.57 49.98
N ASN A 719 -24.20 -19.11 49.52
CA ASN A 719 -24.10 -20.50 49.10
C ASN A 719 -22.75 -21.07 49.52
N GLU A 720 -22.76 -21.73 50.67
CA GLU A 720 -21.55 -22.32 51.23
C GLU A 720 -20.92 -23.35 50.28
N SER A 721 -21.68 -23.99 49.38
CA SER A 721 -21.14 -25.01 48.46
C SER A 721 -20.17 -24.48 47.39
N LEU A 722 -20.04 -23.15 47.23
CA LEU A 722 -19.10 -22.51 46.29
C LEU A 722 -17.65 -22.53 46.82
N LEU A 723 -17.05 -23.71 46.91
CA LEU A 723 -15.68 -23.90 47.43
C LEU A 723 -14.62 -23.08 46.67
N HIS A 724 -14.84 -22.83 45.38
CA HIS A 724 -13.94 -22.05 44.54
C HIS A 724 -13.88 -20.56 44.90
N ALA A 725 -14.85 -20.03 45.66
CA ALA A 725 -14.84 -18.66 46.16
C ALA A 725 -13.83 -18.44 47.31
N TYR A 726 -13.48 -19.50 48.05
CA TYR A 726 -12.64 -19.39 49.26
C TYR A 726 -11.18 -19.07 48.93
N LEU A 727 -10.62 -19.68 47.88
CA LEU A 727 -9.24 -19.44 47.48
C LEU A 727 -8.98 -17.95 47.12
N PRO A 728 -9.75 -17.32 46.21
CA PRO A 728 -9.54 -15.91 45.91
C PRO A 728 -9.88 -15.00 47.10
N LEU A 729 -10.83 -15.37 47.97
CA LEU A 729 -11.11 -14.65 49.23
C LEU A 729 -9.89 -14.66 50.18
N GLN A 730 -9.22 -15.80 50.35
CA GLN A 730 -8.00 -15.91 51.14
C GLN A 730 -6.88 -15.03 50.56
N ILE A 731 -6.72 -15.02 49.23
CA ILE A 731 -5.74 -14.15 48.58
C ILE A 731 -6.08 -12.68 48.82
N CYS A 732 -7.36 -12.29 48.75
CA CYS A 732 -7.78 -10.91 49.06
C CYS A 732 -7.40 -10.51 50.49
N TYR A 733 -7.74 -11.32 51.50
CA TYR A 733 -7.40 -11.00 52.90
C TYR A 733 -5.89 -10.95 53.15
N SER A 734 -5.11 -11.84 52.51
CA SER A 734 -3.66 -11.78 52.57
C SER A 734 -3.12 -10.48 51.96
N LYS A 735 -3.65 -10.04 50.82
CA LYS A 735 -3.25 -8.79 50.17
C LYS A 735 -3.65 -7.54 50.96
N LEU A 736 -4.76 -7.59 51.69
CA LEU A 736 -5.21 -6.52 52.59
C LEU A 736 -4.50 -6.51 53.95
N GLY A 737 -3.67 -7.52 54.26
CA GLY A 737 -3.04 -7.66 55.57
C GLY A 737 -4.01 -8.02 56.71
N ASN A 738 -5.21 -8.51 56.39
CA ASN A 738 -6.22 -8.89 57.38
C ASN A 738 -6.04 -10.37 57.79
N TRP A 739 -5.04 -10.61 58.66
CA TRP A 739 -4.63 -11.95 59.08
C TRP A 739 -5.70 -12.71 59.87
N LEU A 740 -6.54 -12.00 60.63
CA LEU A 740 -7.64 -12.61 61.40
C LEU A 740 -8.67 -13.24 60.46
N CYS A 741 -9.18 -12.47 59.49
CA CYS A 741 -10.14 -12.99 58.51
C CYS A 741 -9.53 -14.09 57.61
N LEU A 742 -8.23 -14.01 57.31
CA LEU A 742 -7.52 -15.08 56.60
C LEU A 742 -7.49 -16.38 57.41
N LEU A 743 -7.17 -16.29 58.70
CA LEU A 743 -7.14 -17.45 59.61
C LEU A 743 -8.53 -18.09 59.72
N ASP A 744 -9.58 -17.28 59.86
CA ASP A 744 -10.97 -17.76 59.89
C ASP A 744 -11.34 -18.49 58.59
N CYS A 745 -10.99 -17.93 57.42
CA CYS A 745 -11.20 -18.58 56.13
C CYS A 745 -10.42 -19.89 55.98
N LEU A 746 -9.21 -19.99 56.54
CA LEU A 746 -8.40 -21.22 56.51
C LEU A 746 -8.97 -22.29 57.43
N LEU A 747 -9.36 -21.92 58.65
CA LEU A 747 -10.00 -22.82 59.61
C LEU A 747 -11.33 -23.36 59.08
N PHE A 748 -12.13 -22.51 58.42
CA PHE A 748 -13.37 -22.92 57.78
C PHE A 748 -13.14 -23.92 56.63
N ASN A 749 -12.09 -23.72 55.82
CA ASN A 749 -11.76 -24.63 54.72
C ASN A 749 -11.21 -25.98 55.23
N LEU A 750 -10.43 -25.96 56.32
CA LEU A 750 -9.89 -27.16 56.98
C LEU A 750 -10.97 -28.01 57.65
N THR A 751 -11.90 -27.39 58.38
CA THR A 751 -13.02 -28.10 59.02
C THR A 751 -13.90 -28.82 58.00
N ARG A 752 -14.11 -28.20 56.83
CA ARG A 752 -14.96 -28.78 55.78
C ARG A 752 -14.28 -29.84 54.92
N THR A 753 -13.00 -29.67 54.61
CA THR A 753 -12.22 -30.73 53.94
C THR A 753 -12.07 -31.95 54.86
N GLY A 754 -11.94 -31.75 56.17
CA GLY A 754 -12.02 -32.80 57.18
C GLY A 754 -13.35 -33.56 57.19
N HIS A 755 -14.49 -32.87 57.11
CA HIS A 755 -15.83 -33.51 57.04
C HIS A 755 -16.11 -34.26 55.73
N ARG A 756 -15.46 -33.89 54.60
CA ARG A 756 -15.56 -34.67 53.36
C ARG A 756 -14.72 -35.93 53.40
N ALA A 757 -13.54 -35.89 54.01
CA ALA A 757 -12.69 -37.07 54.16
C ALA A 757 -13.36 -38.20 54.98
N THR A 758 -14.22 -37.84 55.94
CA THR A 758 -14.97 -38.80 56.77
C THR A 758 -16.26 -39.32 56.13
N ASN A 759 -16.80 -38.67 55.08
CA ASN A 759 -18.01 -39.11 54.37
C ASN A 759 -17.71 -39.88 53.07
N THR A 760 -16.44 -40.05 52.71
CA THR A 760 -15.98 -40.89 51.59
C THR A 760 -15.28 -42.18 52.04
N GLN A 761 -15.42 -42.54 53.33
CA GLN A 761 -15.28 -43.90 53.85
C GLN A 761 -16.68 -44.43 54.15
#